data_AF-A0ABD3HFH5-F1
#
_entry.id   AF-A0ABD3HFH5-F1
#
_cell.length_a   1.000
_cell.length_b   1.000
_cell.length_c   1.000
_cell.angle_alpha   90.00
_cell.angle_beta   90.00
_cell.angle_gamma   90.00
#
_symmetry.space_group_name_H-M   'P 1'
#
loop_
_entity.id
_entity.type
_entity.pdbx_description
1 polymer ?
#
loop_
_entity_poly.entity_id
_entity_poly.type
_entity_poly.pdbx_seq_one_letter_code
_entity_poly.pdbx_strand_id
1 'polypeptide(L)'
;MGSSRMFVVWAVLVIAGRIPSGFGDSQAELESVNLGRAVHELGDVNLRTGVSWVVQLSDLHISKWRPQRAEALKKIMGTVLGTVQPSLVLITGDLTDAKSQGGTSTQQYEEEWMTYRDFIDLMVNQSGIPLSRFYDIRGNHDKYGVPYAKSSLDYYSRYSCNARMGRTSLVQSVTTLGRDGWKHLFVGVDDSMSIGLRGPSNLFGHPSDDLIDKLDRELSQWDGNLTDPVSKIVFGHFPTSFTASSQTGRRSDQIMAKHNISAYINGHLHTKFGRHLYKHHVRGTEGEFWEWEMGDWRASRMMRVLAIDQHRVSFVDVDLSLQSKKVLRGEDFLMPTIILPTSPLDSRTMLRSSPSPAQIDDAVIRALVFSSSTPVTVLVRVLDSSPVSVSVSGDYHLVETLEMVQVSGTSAAKSGGAFLYEAAWDSRKYRDPSPTRYYLQIEVVDAQKSSTLSHLWPFSVEGKKGPFRLSFPGFIAMGFQWESFFPVVLWTIIALMLGCFLILPQVVIIYMEKRGKYDNWTLSLFDPARTSFPYVKMPVWALLEGARKRPLWLAQVAYITFLLAFPWFWGRVLSDDYPVGYMTLWGWTVWPSKGEVSHQSGVGWPDIMGIVLPFMGCVIFPFVLMVSALCAEQAACELVLAVRYREKQVRDEADSSNSGKAKARSRSGRLSRKGSGLEPTAGDDQEPLLAVTEEGASSSVASGREGTLSVEEELLESSLFNRRIRKCYFFACFAIAFLHLRLCLMMVSSYGAQAILLSPFYVWPVPVLTALCLYSTSSVKPRKLALN
;
A
#
# COMPACT_ATOMS: atom_id res chain seq x y z
N MET A 1 -46.67 -4.33 -9.12
CA MET A 1 -45.81 -5.48 -8.80
C MET A 1 -44.63 -5.48 -9.79
N GLY A 2 -43.40 -5.72 -9.33
CA GLY A 2 -42.24 -5.91 -10.21
C GLY A 2 -41.10 -4.89 -10.04
N SER A 3 -40.11 -5.23 -9.21
CA SER A 3 -38.82 -4.49 -9.10
C SER A 3 -37.67 -5.33 -8.53
N SER A 4 -37.78 -6.67 -8.57
CA SER A 4 -36.95 -7.58 -7.72
C SER A 4 -36.26 -8.73 -8.46
N ARG A 5 -36.14 -8.68 -9.80
CA ARG A 5 -35.57 -9.79 -10.61
C ARG A 5 -34.37 -9.44 -11.52
N MET A 6 -33.87 -8.22 -11.52
CA MET A 6 -32.65 -7.87 -12.30
C MET A 6 -31.31 -8.12 -11.58
N PHE A 7 -31.29 -8.19 -10.25
CA PHE A 7 -30.03 -8.39 -9.50
C PHE A 7 -29.55 -9.86 -9.41
N VAL A 8 -30.43 -10.84 -9.63
CA VAL A 8 -30.09 -12.26 -9.48
C VAL A 8 -29.28 -12.80 -10.67
N VAL A 9 -29.47 -12.26 -11.88
CA VAL A 9 -28.86 -12.79 -13.12
C VAL A 9 -27.34 -12.60 -13.16
N TRP A 10 -26.80 -11.56 -12.50
CA TRP A 10 -25.35 -11.35 -12.41
C TRP A 10 -24.65 -12.23 -11.37
N ALA A 11 -25.37 -12.73 -10.35
CA ALA A 11 -24.77 -13.58 -9.31
C ALA A 11 -24.53 -15.04 -9.78
N VAL A 12 -25.34 -15.54 -10.72
CA VAL A 12 -25.32 -16.95 -11.13
C VAL A 12 -24.16 -17.28 -12.09
N LEU A 13 -23.72 -16.31 -12.91
CA LEU A 13 -22.63 -16.53 -13.89
C LEU A 13 -21.22 -16.52 -13.27
N VAL A 14 -21.07 -16.14 -12.01
CA VAL A 14 -19.78 -16.18 -11.27
C VAL A 14 -19.53 -17.55 -10.62
N ILE A 15 -20.53 -18.43 -10.57
CA ILE A 15 -20.48 -19.72 -9.84
C ILE A 15 -20.21 -20.92 -10.78
N ALA A 16 -20.25 -20.71 -12.10
CA ALA A 16 -20.07 -21.76 -13.13
C ALA A 16 -18.59 -22.01 -13.53
N GLY A 17 -17.64 -21.90 -12.60
CA GLY A 17 -16.20 -22.03 -12.82
C GLY A 17 -15.54 -23.19 -12.09
N ARG A 18 -16.19 -24.36 -11.99
CA ARG A 18 -15.65 -25.52 -11.25
C ARG A 18 -14.43 -26.13 -11.94
N ILE A 19 -13.26 -25.98 -11.30
CA ILE A 19 -12.05 -26.76 -11.56
C ILE A 19 -12.35 -28.24 -11.23
N PRO A 20 -11.93 -29.23 -12.05
CA PRO A 20 -12.09 -30.64 -11.72
C PRO A 20 -11.20 -31.04 -10.53
N SER A 21 -11.82 -31.27 -9.36
CA SER A 21 -11.14 -31.82 -8.18
C SER A 21 -10.91 -33.33 -8.36
N GLY A 22 -9.83 -33.69 -9.05
CA GLY A 22 -9.49 -35.07 -9.43
C GLY A 22 -8.18 -35.55 -8.84
N PHE A 23 -8.11 -35.74 -7.52
CA PHE A 23 -7.09 -36.56 -6.86
C PHE A 23 -7.80 -37.52 -5.90
N GLY A 24 -7.46 -38.81 -6.00
CA GLY A 24 -8.10 -39.88 -5.22
C GLY A 24 -7.41 -40.17 -3.88
N ASP A 25 -8.08 -40.97 -3.05
CA ASP A 25 -7.59 -41.36 -1.74
C ASP A 25 -6.24 -42.08 -1.78
N SER A 26 -5.32 -41.61 -0.93
CA SER A 26 -4.12 -42.34 -0.50
C SER A 26 -3.95 -42.18 1.02
N GLN A 27 -5.01 -42.49 1.76
CA GLN A 27 -5.10 -42.33 3.22
C GLN A 27 -4.33 -43.43 3.99
N ALA A 28 -3.04 -43.65 3.66
CA ALA A 28 -2.22 -44.67 4.28
C ALA A 28 -0.70 -44.38 4.18
N GLU A 29 -0.19 -43.49 5.04
CA GLU A 29 1.19 -43.50 5.60
C GLU A 29 1.38 -42.28 6.52
N LEU A 30 0.76 -42.33 7.70
CA LEU A 30 0.89 -41.30 8.74
C LEU A 30 2.09 -41.60 9.66
N GLU A 31 3.26 -41.80 9.05
CA GLU A 31 4.53 -41.93 9.77
C GLU A 31 4.89 -40.62 10.49
N SER A 32 5.81 -40.71 11.47
CA SER A 32 6.04 -39.66 12.47
C SER A 32 6.50 -38.32 11.89
N VAL A 33 5.54 -37.41 11.66
CA VAL A 33 5.81 -36.02 11.28
C VAL A 33 6.58 -35.34 12.42
N ASN A 34 7.86 -35.07 12.19
CA ASN A 34 8.65 -34.22 13.09
C ASN A 34 8.11 -32.78 13.02
N LEU A 35 7.32 -32.39 14.03
CA LEU A 35 6.70 -31.07 14.15
C LEU A 35 7.69 -29.93 14.41
N GLY A 36 9.00 -30.21 14.52
CA GLY A 36 10.02 -29.21 14.88
C GLY A 36 9.99 -28.80 16.36
N ARG A 37 9.15 -29.46 17.17
CA ARG A 37 8.94 -29.13 18.58
C ARG A 37 10.23 -29.25 19.39
N ALA A 38 10.71 -28.12 19.89
CA ALA A 38 11.86 -28.05 20.78
C ALA A 38 11.40 -27.66 22.20
N VAL A 39 11.18 -28.66 23.06
CA VAL A 39 11.11 -28.40 24.50
C VAL A 39 12.55 -28.27 25.00
N HIS A 40 13.05 -27.05 25.07
CA HIS A 40 14.26 -26.74 25.78
C HIS A 40 13.89 -26.29 27.19
N GLU A 41 14.44 -26.91 28.24
CA GLU A 41 14.33 -26.38 29.61
C GLU A 41 15.23 -25.15 29.78
N LEU A 42 14.84 -24.07 29.10
CA LEU A 42 15.43 -22.74 29.17
C LEU A 42 14.96 -22.05 30.45
N GLY A 43 15.22 -22.68 31.60
CA GLY A 43 15.24 -22.00 32.88
C GLY A 43 16.36 -20.97 32.85
N ASP A 44 16.04 -19.69 32.98
CA ASP A 44 17.07 -18.67 33.03
C ASP A 44 17.91 -18.85 34.31
N VAL A 45 19.17 -19.25 34.10
CA VAL A 45 20.14 -19.53 35.16
C VAL A 45 20.60 -18.23 35.85
N ASN A 46 20.30 -17.06 35.27
CA ASN A 46 20.79 -15.76 35.74
C ASN A 46 19.80 -14.99 36.64
N LEU A 47 18.48 -15.02 36.40
CA LEU A 47 17.50 -14.32 37.25
C LEU A 47 16.80 -15.21 38.30
N ARG A 48 16.33 -14.58 39.38
CA ARG A 48 15.65 -15.24 40.53
C ARG A 48 14.11 -15.11 40.50
N THR A 49 13.54 -14.43 39.51
CA THR A 49 12.26 -13.69 39.65
C THR A 49 11.26 -13.91 38.51
N GLY A 50 11.34 -15.03 37.77
CA GLY A 50 10.33 -15.45 36.78
C GLY A 50 10.32 -14.71 35.43
N VAL A 51 10.71 -13.43 35.39
CA VAL A 51 10.72 -12.63 34.14
C VAL A 51 11.71 -13.19 33.10
N SER A 52 11.22 -13.43 31.89
CA SER A 52 12.02 -13.84 30.71
C SER A 52 12.05 -12.74 29.65
N TRP A 53 13.07 -12.70 28.79
CA TRP A 53 13.07 -11.81 27.62
C TRP A 53 13.69 -12.44 26.37
N VAL A 54 13.29 -11.93 25.21
CA VAL A 54 13.75 -12.33 23.87
C VAL A 54 14.11 -11.10 23.04
N VAL A 55 14.96 -11.29 22.03
CA VAL A 55 15.25 -10.25 21.02
C VAL A 55 14.59 -10.64 19.71
N GLN A 56 13.85 -9.72 19.10
CA GLN A 56 13.39 -9.82 17.72
C GLN A 56 14.26 -8.94 16.82
N LEU A 57 14.70 -9.52 15.70
CA LEU A 57 15.24 -8.83 14.54
C LEU A 57 14.31 -9.09 13.35
N SER A 58 14.18 -8.14 12.44
CA SER A 58 13.40 -8.32 11.21
C SER A 58 14.03 -7.59 10.04
N ASP A 59 13.74 -8.07 8.83
CA ASP A 59 14.02 -7.36 7.58
C ASP A 59 15.50 -6.95 7.54
N LEU A 60 16.37 -7.95 7.61
CA LEU A 60 17.83 -7.79 7.56
C LEU A 60 18.29 -7.33 6.18
N HIS A 61 17.72 -7.96 5.15
CA HIS A 61 18.10 -7.85 3.74
C HIS A 61 19.62 -7.80 3.57
N ILE A 62 20.30 -8.87 3.97
CA ILE A 62 21.73 -9.06 3.70
C ILE A 62 21.93 -8.98 2.18
N SER A 63 22.75 -8.03 1.73
CA SER A 63 22.84 -7.61 0.32
C SER A 63 24.28 -7.57 -0.14
N LYS A 64 24.63 -8.32 -1.18
CA LYS A 64 25.99 -8.27 -1.74
C LYS A 64 26.29 -6.94 -2.44
N TRP A 65 25.24 -6.22 -2.84
CA TRP A 65 25.32 -4.87 -3.43
C TRP A 65 25.33 -3.75 -2.39
N ARG A 66 25.03 -4.05 -1.12
CA ARG A 66 24.95 -3.06 -0.02
C ARG A 66 25.54 -3.64 1.29
N PRO A 67 26.82 -4.10 1.29
CA PRO A 67 27.42 -4.85 2.39
C PRO A 67 27.42 -4.09 3.72
N GLN A 68 27.29 -2.75 3.71
CA GLN A 68 27.17 -1.88 4.90
C GLN A 68 26.02 -2.26 5.84
N ARG A 69 24.99 -2.98 5.37
CA ARG A 69 23.95 -3.57 6.22
C ARG A 69 24.49 -4.70 7.10
N ALA A 70 25.31 -5.57 6.51
CA ALA A 70 25.96 -6.69 7.19
C ALA A 70 27.17 -6.22 8.01
N GLU A 71 27.96 -5.27 7.52
CA GLU A 71 29.10 -4.68 8.24
C GLU A 71 28.66 -4.04 9.56
N ALA A 72 27.60 -3.21 9.54
CA ALA A 72 27.04 -2.62 10.75
C ALA A 72 26.52 -3.69 11.72
N LEU A 73 25.85 -4.72 11.19
CA LEU A 73 25.25 -5.79 11.97
C LEU A 73 26.33 -6.65 12.66
N LYS A 74 27.42 -6.99 11.93
CA LYS A 74 28.60 -7.68 12.45
C LYS A 74 29.36 -6.88 13.51
N LYS A 75 29.36 -5.54 13.45
CA LYS A 75 30.01 -4.66 14.44
C LYS A 75 29.16 -4.34 15.68
N ILE A 76 27.88 -4.68 15.67
CA ILE A 76 26.92 -4.27 16.71
C ILE A 76 26.31 -5.49 17.41
N MET A 77 25.76 -6.44 16.65
CA MET A 77 24.78 -7.37 17.20
C MET A 77 25.38 -8.41 18.14
N GLY A 78 26.63 -8.81 17.95
CA GLY A 78 27.34 -9.68 18.90
C GLY A 78 27.47 -9.05 20.29
N THR A 79 27.90 -7.79 20.36
CA THR A 79 28.01 -7.04 21.63
C THR A 79 26.65 -6.71 22.24
N VAL A 80 25.66 -6.37 21.42
CA VAL A 80 24.26 -6.17 21.87
C VAL A 80 23.73 -7.44 22.53
N LEU A 81 23.77 -8.57 21.82
CA LEU A 81 23.28 -9.84 22.34
C LEU A 81 24.10 -10.34 23.53
N GLY A 82 25.42 -10.14 23.52
CA GLY A 82 26.31 -10.42 24.65
C GLY A 82 25.98 -9.60 25.90
N THR A 83 25.47 -8.37 25.74
CA THR A 83 25.01 -7.52 26.85
C THR A 83 23.59 -7.90 27.31
N VAL A 84 22.68 -8.20 26.37
CA VAL A 84 21.26 -8.46 26.69
C VAL A 84 21.01 -9.90 27.18
N GLN A 85 21.80 -10.89 26.74
CA GLN A 85 21.66 -12.32 27.08
C GLN A 85 20.22 -12.87 27.02
N PRO A 86 19.47 -12.69 25.91
CA PRO A 86 18.10 -13.17 25.81
C PRO A 86 17.95 -14.69 25.85
N SER A 87 16.77 -15.15 26.28
CA SER A 87 16.37 -16.56 26.26
C SER A 87 16.24 -17.11 24.84
N LEU A 88 15.81 -16.27 23.88
CA LEU A 88 15.70 -16.59 22.45
C LEU A 88 16.06 -15.36 21.58
N VAL A 89 16.55 -15.62 20.38
CA VAL A 89 16.72 -14.61 19.32
C VAL A 89 15.87 -15.01 18.11
N LEU A 90 14.86 -14.21 17.81
CA LEU A 90 13.87 -14.45 16.76
C LEU A 90 14.19 -13.56 15.56
N ILE A 91 14.21 -14.12 14.35
CA ILE A 91 14.55 -13.38 13.12
C ILE A 91 13.39 -13.51 12.12
N THR A 92 12.51 -12.49 12.09
CA THR A 92 11.19 -12.54 11.43
C THR A 92 11.20 -12.25 9.92
N GLY A 93 12.10 -12.92 9.20
CA GLY A 93 12.11 -12.93 7.73
C GLY A 93 12.82 -11.78 7.04
N ASP A 94 12.79 -11.84 5.71
CA ASP A 94 13.60 -11.06 4.76
C ASP A 94 15.08 -11.02 5.19
N LEU A 95 15.65 -12.23 5.28
CA LEU A 95 17.04 -12.49 5.67
C LEU A 95 17.99 -11.94 4.59
N THR A 96 17.63 -12.08 3.31
CA THR A 96 18.41 -11.66 2.14
C THR A 96 17.78 -10.50 1.35
N ASP A 97 18.56 -9.72 0.62
CA ASP A 97 18.04 -8.61 -0.21
C ASP A 97 17.51 -9.10 -1.56
N ALA A 98 18.00 -10.25 -2.05
CA ALA A 98 17.46 -11.02 -3.17
C ALA A 98 17.12 -10.16 -4.42
N LYS A 99 17.89 -9.08 -4.62
CA LYS A 99 17.66 -8.01 -5.60
C LYS A 99 18.95 -7.68 -6.33
N SER A 100 18.84 -7.38 -7.62
CA SER A 100 19.96 -6.84 -8.42
C SER A 100 20.50 -5.52 -7.84
N GLN A 101 21.69 -5.10 -8.28
CA GLN A 101 22.33 -3.84 -7.89
C GLN A 101 21.41 -2.61 -8.04
N GLY A 102 20.64 -2.53 -9.13
CA GLY A 102 19.65 -1.46 -9.36
C GLY A 102 18.38 -1.56 -8.51
N GLY A 103 18.15 -2.69 -7.85
CA GLY A 103 16.96 -2.97 -7.02
C GLY A 103 15.70 -3.33 -7.80
N THR A 104 15.78 -3.49 -9.12
CA THR A 104 14.63 -3.58 -10.03
C THR A 104 14.31 -5.00 -10.52
N SER A 105 15.25 -5.95 -10.45
CA SER A 105 14.99 -7.39 -10.64
C SER A 105 15.21 -8.17 -9.35
N THR A 106 14.56 -9.32 -9.22
CA THR A 106 14.58 -10.18 -8.02
C THR A 106 15.04 -11.60 -8.35
N GLN A 107 15.88 -12.18 -7.49
CA GLN A 107 16.36 -13.56 -7.53
C GLN A 107 17.26 -13.86 -6.32
N GLN A 108 17.44 -15.14 -6.02
CA GLN A 108 18.37 -15.58 -4.98
C GLN A 108 19.85 -15.39 -5.37
N TYR A 109 20.69 -15.04 -4.38
CA TYR A 109 22.15 -15.01 -4.49
C TYR A 109 22.78 -15.80 -3.34
N GLU A 110 23.53 -16.86 -3.64
CA GLU A 110 24.14 -17.71 -2.61
C GLU A 110 25.15 -16.92 -1.73
N GLU A 111 25.77 -15.87 -2.26
CA GLU A 111 26.68 -15.00 -1.50
C GLU A 111 25.97 -14.26 -0.35
N GLU A 112 24.69 -13.91 -0.51
CA GLU A 112 23.88 -13.25 0.52
C GLU A 112 23.54 -14.24 1.64
N TRP A 113 23.22 -15.48 1.28
CA TRP A 113 22.95 -16.58 2.21
C TRP A 113 24.19 -17.06 2.98
N MET A 114 25.35 -17.12 2.33
CA MET A 114 26.63 -17.34 3.01
C MET A 114 26.96 -16.19 3.98
N THR A 115 26.78 -14.94 3.55
CA THR A 115 26.99 -13.76 4.40
C THR A 115 26.05 -13.74 5.61
N TYR A 116 24.81 -14.21 5.45
CA TYR A 116 23.85 -14.40 6.55
C TYR A 116 24.32 -15.48 7.54
N ARG A 117 24.67 -16.68 7.08
CA ARG A 117 25.21 -17.77 7.92
C ARG A 117 26.40 -17.28 8.76
N ASP A 118 27.37 -16.64 8.11
CA ASP A 118 28.60 -16.16 8.76
C ASP A 118 28.34 -15.07 9.80
N PHE A 119 27.23 -14.33 9.65
CA PHE A 119 26.75 -13.37 10.64
C PHE A 119 26.09 -14.07 11.84
N ILE A 120 25.28 -15.12 11.63
CA ILE A 120 24.74 -15.94 12.74
C ILE A 120 25.89 -16.57 13.54
N ASP A 121 26.89 -17.13 12.88
CA ASP A 121 28.04 -17.76 13.54
C ASP A 121 28.89 -16.74 14.31
N LEU A 122 29.04 -15.53 13.80
CA LEU A 122 29.68 -14.42 14.51
C LEU A 122 28.89 -14.02 15.77
N MET A 123 27.57 -13.91 15.69
CA MET A 123 26.74 -13.61 16.87
C MET A 123 26.83 -14.69 17.93
N VAL A 124 26.69 -15.96 17.55
CA VAL A 124 26.79 -17.11 18.48
C VAL A 124 28.12 -17.07 19.24
N ASN A 125 29.23 -16.84 18.52
CA ASN A 125 30.56 -16.74 19.11
C ASN A 125 30.72 -15.50 20.02
N GLN A 126 30.34 -14.31 19.55
CA GLN A 126 30.55 -13.05 20.29
C GLN A 126 29.62 -12.86 21.49
N SER A 127 28.40 -13.44 21.45
CA SER A 127 27.43 -13.31 22.55
C SER A 127 27.47 -14.47 23.55
N GLY A 128 28.08 -15.61 23.18
CA GLY A 128 28.02 -16.86 23.95
C GLY A 128 26.66 -17.57 23.89
N ILE A 129 25.68 -17.03 23.16
CA ILE A 129 24.34 -17.60 23.03
C ILE A 129 24.41 -18.78 22.04
N PRO A 130 24.02 -20.01 22.43
CA PRO A 130 24.09 -21.17 21.53
C PRO A 130 23.09 -21.06 20.36
N LEU A 131 23.47 -21.61 19.21
CA LEU A 131 22.66 -21.60 17.98
C LEU A 131 21.23 -22.15 18.20
N SER A 132 21.03 -23.06 19.15
CA SER A 132 19.71 -23.58 19.54
C SER A 132 18.73 -22.53 20.06
N ARG A 133 19.18 -21.36 20.53
CA ARG A 133 18.31 -20.24 20.94
C ARG A 133 17.95 -19.29 19.79
N PHE A 134 18.56 -19.44 18.61
CA PHE A 134 18.22 -18.67 17.42
C PHE A 134 17.12 -19.39 16.63
N TYR A 135 16.13 -18.64 16.16
CA TYR A 135 15.04 -19.12 15.31
C TYR A 135 14.80 -18.11 14.19
N ASP A 136 14.95 -18.54 12.94
CA ASP A 136 14.63 -17.75 11.74
C ASP A 136 13.40 -18.30 11.00
N ILE A 137 12.81 -17.45 10.17
CA ILE A 137 11.74 -17.79 9.23
C ILE A 137 12.03 -17.09 7.90
N ARG A 138 11.39 -17.52 6.81
CA ARG A 138 11.51 -16.85 5.51
C ARG A 138 10.64 -15.60 5.46
N GLY A 139 11.11 -14.57 4.76
CA GLY A 139 10.23 -13.55 4.19
C GLY A 139 9.96 -13.78 2.70
N ASN A 140 9.32 -12.83 2.02
CA ASN A 140 9.07 -12.95 0.57
C ASN A 140 10.35 -12.79 -0.26
N HIS A 141 11.34 -12.02 0.20
CA HIS A 141 12.64 -11.93 -0.46
C HIS A 141 13.35 -13.28 -0.52
N ASP A 142 13.31 -14.03 0.58
CA ASP A 142 13.97 -15.34 0.73
C ASP A 142 13.35 -16.43 -0.15
N LYS A 143 12.25 -16.09 -0.85
CA LYS A 143 11.55 -16.94 -1.82
C LYS A 143 11.60 -16.44 -3.27
N TYR A 144 12.10 -15.24 -3.58
CA TYR A 144 12.07 -14.71 -4.95
C TYR A 144 12.75 -15.64 -5.97
N GLY A 145 11.94 -16.20 -6.88
CA GLY A 145 12.37 -17.12 -7.94
C GLY A 145 12.61 -18.58 -7.51
N VAL A 146 12.26 -18.95 -6.26
CA VAL A 146 12.47 -20.30 -5.70
C VAL A 146 11.29 -21.21 -6.07
N PRO A 147 11.46 -22.20 -6.96
CA PRO A 147 10.34 -22.92 -7.58
C PRO A 147 9.63 -23.87 -6.61
N TYR A 148 10.36 -24.50 -5.69
CA TYR A 148 9.84 -25.38 -4.63
C TYR A 148 10.88 -25.56 -3.51
N ALA A 149 10.45 -26.05 -2.35
CA ALA A 149 11.32 -26.31 -1.20
C ALA A 149 12.34 -27.43 -1.49
N LYS A 150 13.57 -27.31 -0.97
CA LYS A 150 14.73 -28.17 -1.27
C LYS A 150 15.17 -28.19 -2.75
N SER A 151 14.67 -27.27 -3.59
CA SER A 151 15.27 -27.01 -4.90
C SER A 151 16.69 -26.42 -4.76
N SER A 152 17.49 -26.40 -5.83
CA SER A 152 18.85 -25.84 -5.81
C SER A 152 18.92 -24.33 -5.52
N LEU A 153 17.78 -23.65 -5.41
CA LEU A 153 17.64 -22.23 -5.06
C LEU A 153 17.03 -22.00 -3.68
N ASP A 154 16.57 -23.06 -2.98
CA ASP A 154 16.08 -22.96 -1.59
C ASP A 154 17.27 -22.91 -0.61
N TYR A 155 18.05 -21.84 -0.70
CA TYR A 155 19.23 -21.62 0.14
C TYR A 155 18.89 -21.51 1.62
N TYR A 156 17.67 -21.10 1.99
CA TYR A 156 17.19 -21.17 3.38
C TYR A 156 17.39 -22.59 3.95
N SER A 157 16.91 -23.62 3.24
CA SER A 157 17.06 -25.03 3.67
C SER A 157 18.52 -25.55 3.71
N ARG A 158 19.52 -24.72 3.43
CA ARG A 158 20.97 -25.01 3.55
C ARG A 158 21.73 -24.05 4.48
N TYR A 159 21.27 -22.81 4.64
CA TYR A 159 22.00 -21.74 5.32
C TYR A 159 21.28 -21.11 6.52
N SER A 160 19.96 -21.29 6.68
CA SER A 160 19.20 -20.76 7.83
C SER A 160 19.63 -21.38 9.16
N CYS A 161 19.46 -20.66 10.27
CA CYS A 161 19.75 -21.20 11.60
C CYS A 161 18.82 -22.35 11.97
N ASN A 162 17.53 -22.27 11.62
CA ASN A 162 16.59 -23.39 11.79
C ASN A 162 16.97 -24.59 10.91
N ALA A 163 17.30 -24.40 9.63
CA ALA A 163 17.73 -25.48 8.75
C ALA A 163 18.98 -26.22 9.31
N ARG A 164 19.95 -25.46 9.81
CA ARG A 164 21.17 -25.99 10.47
C ARG A 164 20.90 -26.71 11.81
N MET A 165 19.80 -26.36 12.48
CA MET A 165 19.29 -27.05 13.68
C MET A 165 18.31 -28.19 13.36
N GLY A 166 18.14 -28.58 12.08
CA GLY A 166 17.22 -29.66 11.66
C GLY A 166 15.73 -29.29 11.68
N ARG A 167 15.41 -28.00 11.90
CA ARG A 167 14.05 -27.48 12.02
C ARG A 167 13.48 -27.11 10.64
N THR A 168 12.89 -28.09 9.97
CA THR A 168 12.44 -27.96 8.56
C THR A 168 10.91 -27.89 8.35
N SER A 169 10.11 -27.95 9.42
CA SER A 169 8.66 -27.71 9.37
C SER A 169 8.36 -26.21 9.20
N LEU A 170 7.29 -25.87 8.47
CA LEU A 170 6.83 -24.48 8.29
C LEU A 170 6.25 -23.87 9.58
N VAL A 171 5.80 -24.72 10.50
CA VAL A 171 5.49 -24.33 11.88
C VAL A 171 6.58 -24.89 12.78
N GLN A 172 7.16 -24.03 13.62
CA GLN A 172 8.19 -24.37 14.61
C GLN A 172 7.68 -23.98 15.99
N SER A 173 8.04 -24.73 17.04
CA SER A 173 7.68 -24.37 18.40
C SER A 173 8.84 -24.49 19.37
N VAL A 174 8.89 -23.58 20.33
CA VAL A 174 9.82 -23.60 21.45
C VAL A 174 9.15 -23.10 22.72
N THR A 175 9.30 -23.87 23.80
CA THR A 175 8.85 -23.47 25.13
C THR A 175 10.07 -23.02 25.94
N THR A 176 9.93 -21.93 26.67
CA THR A 176 10.84 -21.50 27.74
C THR A 176 10.13 -21.62 29.10
N LEU A 177 10.88 -21.73 30.19
CA LEU A 177 10.32 -21.98 31.52
C LEU A 177 10.83 -20.94 32.53
N GLY A 178 9.93 -20.11 33.05
CA GLY A 178 10.21 -19.20 34.16
C GLY A 178 10.48 -19.96 35.45
N ARG A 179 11.28 -19.38 36.36
CA ARG A 179 11.57 -20.00 37.67
C ARG A 179 10.38 -20.05 38.63
N ASP A 180 9.33 -19.30 38.33
CA ASP A 180 8.01 -19.37 38.94
C ASP A 180 7.16 -20.53 38.41
N GLY A 181 7.68 -21.33 37.47
CA GLY A 181 6.98 -22.41 36.79
C GLY A 181 6.18 -21.97 35.57
N TRP A 182 6.19 -20.68 35.23
CA TRP A 182 5.41 -20.16 34.10
C TRP A 182 5.98 -20.62 32.76
N LYS A 183 5.14 -21.17 31.89
CA LYS A 183 5.55 -21.64 30.56
C LYS A 183 5.40 -20.50 29.54
N HIS A 184 6.41 -20.18 28.75
CA HIS A 184 6.26 -19.26 27.61
C HIS A 184 6.48 -20.02 26.31
N LEU A 185 5.40 -20.26 25.57
CA LEU A 185 5.37 -20.95 24.28
C LEU A 185 5.50 -19.93 23.15
N PHE A 186 6.52 -20.08 22.32
CA PHE A 186 6.70 -19.35 21.07
C PHE A 186 6.43 -20.29 19.89
N VAL A 187 5.61 -19.85 18.94
CA VAL A 187 5.34 -20.58 17.69
C VAL A 187 5.76 -19.73 16.49
N GLY A 188 6.71 -20.22 15.71
CA GLY A 188 7.18 -19.59 14.48
C GLY A 188 6.40 -20.10 13.27
N VAL A 189 5.99 -19.20 12.37
CA VAL A 189 5.17 -19.50 11.19
C VAL A 189 5.83 -18.97 9.92
N ASP A 190 6.25 -19.89 9.05
CA ASP A 190 6.70 -19.64 7.68
C ASP A 190 5.51 -19.70 6.71
N ASP A 191 4.74 -18.62 6.69
CA ASP A 191 3.65 -18.39 5.72
C ASP A 191 4.17 -18.08 4.29
N SER A 192 5.45 -18.31 3.95
CA SER A 192 5.99 -17.90 2.64
C SER A 192 5.49 -18.76 1.47
N MET A 193 5.17 -18.11 0.35
CA MET A 193 4.55 -18.73 -0.83
C MET A 193 5.30 -19.99 -1.30
N SER A 194 4.61 -21.13 -1.45
CA SER A 194 5.21 -22.44 -1.74
C SER A 194 6.07 -22.42 -3.00
N ILE A 195 5.50 -21.96 -4.12
CA ILE A 195 6.21 -21.54 -5.33
C ILE A 195 6.55 -20.05 -5.19
N GLY A 196 7.81 -19.72 -4.94
CA GLY A 196 8.24 -18.35 -4.73
C GLY A 196 8.37 -17.57 -6.04
N LEU A 197 7.33 -16.81 -6.40
CA LEU A 197 7.36 -15.92 -7.58
C LEU A 197 8.40 -14.80 -7.41
N ARG A 198 8.94 -14.27 -8.52
CA ARG A 198 9.71 -13.02 -8.57
C ARG A 198 8.79 -11.83 -8.24
N GLY A 199 9.33 -10.83 -7.54
CA GLY A 199 8.61 -9.60 -7.24
C GLY A 199 8.35 -8.74 -8.49
N PRO A 200 7.24 -7.96 -8.54
CA PRO A 200 6.36 -7.63 -7.41
C PRO A 200 5.26 -8.63 -7.06
N SER A 201 5.04 -9.72 -7.80
CA SER A 201 3.97 -10.70 -7.52
C SER A 201 4.29 -11.71 -6.40
N ASN A 202 5.03 -11.28 -5.38
CA ASN A 202 5.34 -12.05 -4.18
C ASN A 202 5.54 -11.05 -3.03
N LEU A 203 4.47 -10.82 -2.28
CA LEU A 203 4.27 -9.78 -1.28
C LEU A 203 3.44 -10.31 -0.11
N PHE A 204 2.57 -11.30 -0.32
CA PHE A 204 1.70 -11.86 0.70
C PHE A 204 2.27 -13.15 1.29
N GLY A 205 1.83 -13.46 2.52
CA GLY A 205 1.90 -14.82 3.06
C GLY A 205 0.78 -15.69 2.49
N HIS A 206 1.07 -16.95 2.18
CA HIS A 206 0.14 -17.93 1.62
C HIS A 206 0.13 -19.22 2.47
N PRO A 207 -0.55 -19.22 3.63
CA PRO A 207 -0.71 -20.41 4.45
C PRO A 207 -1.32 -21.57 3.66
N SER A 208 -0.86 -22.80 3.91
CA SER A 208 -1.57 -24.01 3.52
C SER A 208 -2.49 -24.50 4.63
N ASP A 209 -3.53 -25.27 4.30
CA ASP A 209 -4.39 -25.88 5.32
C ASP A 209 -3.61 -26.75 6.33
N ASP A 210 -2.59 -27.49 5.87
CA ASP A 210 -1.66 -28.24 6.73
C ASP A 210 -0.84 -27.34 7.68
N LEU A 211 -0.40 -26.16 7.22
CA LEU A 211 0.25 -25.15 8.07
C LEU A 211 -0.73 -24.64 9.12
N ILE A 212 -1.97 -24.29 8.73
CA ILE A 212 -3.02 -23.84 9.66
C ILE A 212 -3.32 -24.93 10.70
N ASP A 213 -3.41 -26.19 10.29
CA ASP A 213 -3.62 -27.32 11.22
C ASP A 213 -2.41 -27.58 12.12
N LYS A 214 -1.18 -27.31 11.68
CA LYS A 214 0.02 -27.38 12.53
C LYS A 214 0.09 -26.23 13.53
N LEU A 215 -0.29 -25.01 13.12
CA LEU A 215 -0.43 -23.85 13.99
C LEU A 215 -1.49 -24.10 15.08
N ASP A 216 -2.64 -24.65 14.70
CA ASP A 216 -3.72 -25.01 15.62
C ASP A 216 -3.26 -26.09 16.62
N ARG A 217 -2.60 -27.16 16.13
CA ARG A 217 -2.06 -28.24 16.97
C ARG A 217 -0.97 -27.78 17.94
N GLU A 218 -0.03 -26.93 17.52
CA GLU A 218 1.02 -26.43 18.41
C GLU A 218 0.50 -25.36 19.39
N LEU A 219 -0.46 -24.51 19.00
CA LEU A 219 -1.09 -23.57 19.93
C LEU A 219 -2.08 -24.24 20.89
N SER A 220 -2.66 -25.40 20.55
CA SER A 220 -3.49 -26.20 21.46
C SER A 220 -2.72 -26.84 22.63
N GLN A 221 -1.40 -26.70 22.67
CA GLN A 221 -0.62 -27.13 23.84
C GLN A 221 -1.08 -26.40 25.10
N TRP A 222 -1.40 -27.20 26.12
CA TRP A 222 -1.87 -26.80 27.46
C TRP A 222 -3.30 -26.23 27.54
N ASP A 223 -4.07 -26.13 26.45
CA ASP A 223 -5.48 -25.68 26.49
C ASP A 223 -6.35 -26.48 27.47
N GLY A 224 -6.10 -27.79 27.57
CA GLY A 224 -6.82 -28.69 28.47
C GLY A 224 -6.33 -28.66 29.93
N ASN A 225 -5.25 -27.95 30.27
CA ASN A 225 -4.72 -27.91 31.64
C ASN A 225 -4.83 -26.52 32.28
N LEU A 226 -5.99 -26.26 32.90
CA LEU A 226 -6.27 -25.03 33.65
C LEU A 226 -5.33 -24.76 34.85
N THR A 227 -4.46 -25.71 35.22
CA THR A 227 -3.48 -25.54 36.32
C THR A 227 -2.08 -25.13 35.86
N ASP A 228 -1.77 -25.23 34.57
CA ASP A 228 -0.48 -24.84 34.00
C ASP A 228 -0.54 -23.40 33.43
N PRO A 229 0.08 -22.39 34.07
CA PRO A 229 0.08 -21.04 33.53
C PRO A 229 1.00 -20.96 32.30
N VAL A 230 0.41 -20.59 31.15
CA VAL A 230 1.12 -20.47 29.87
C VAL A 230 0.89 -19.11 29.20
N SER A 231 1.97 -18.50 28.71
CA SER A 231 1.93 -17.35 27.81
C SER A 231 2.26 -17.80 26.39
N LYS A 232 1.37 -17.55 25.44
CA LYS A 232 1.55 -17.93 24.02
C LYS A 232 1.91 -16.70 23.19
N ILE A 233 2.95 -16.81 22.37
CA ILE A 233 3.39 -15.79 21.41
C ILE A 233 3.61 -16.45 20.05
N VAL A 234 3.17 -15.80 18.97
CA VAL A 234 3.42 -16.26 17.60
C VAL A 234 4.38 -15.28 16.93
N PHE A 235 5.31 -15.78 16.12
CA PHE A 235 6.18 -14.95 15.29
C PHE A 235 6.11 -15.38 13.81
N GLY A 236 6.03 -14.41 12.93
CA GLY A 236 5.85 -14.59 11.48
C GLY A 236 6.46 -13.42 10.73
N HIS A 237 6.53 -13.47 9.40
CA HIS A 237 7.07 -12.35 8.62
C HIS A 237 5.98 -11.35 8.23
N PHE A 238 4.87 -11.84 7.68
CA PHE A 238 3.81 -11.03 7.11
C PHE A 238 2.81 -10.55 8.18
N PRO A 239 2.45 -9.25 8.20
CA PRO A 239 1.28 -8.79 8.94
C PRO A 239 -0.01 -9.45 8.44
N THR A 240 -1.01 -9.55 9.30
CA THR A 240 -2.29 -10.23 9.01
C THR A 240 -3.03 -9.63 7.81
N SER A 241 -2.88 -8.31 7.59
CA SER A 241 -3.41 -7.60 6.41
C SER A 241 -2.75 -8.00 5.09
N PHE A 242 -1.51 -8.53 5.15
CA PHE A 242 -0.71 -9.06 4.05
C PHE A 242 -0.55 -10.59 4.10
N THR A 243 -1.40 -11.29 4.86
CA THR A 243 -1.54 -12.75 4.77
C THR A 243 -2.81 -13.06 3.97
N ALA A 244 -2.73 -13.95 3.00
CA ALA A 244 -3.86 -14.51 2.26
C ALA A 244 -4.52 -15.67 3.04
N SER A 245 -5.62 -16.19 2.51
CA SER A 245 -6.29 -17.38 3.05
C SER A 245 -5.74 -18.67 2.43
N SER A 246 -5.87 -19.77 3.18
CA SER A 246 -5.54 -21.13 2.74
C SER A 246 -6.51 -21.66 1.69
N GLN A 247 -6.27 -22.87 1.19
CA GLN A 247 -7.04 -23.47 0.10
C GLN A 247 -8.52 -23.69 0.47
N THR A 248 -8.84 -23.93 1.76
CA THR A 248 -10.23 -23.95 2.26
C THR A 248 -10.75 -22.59 2.77
N GLY A 249 -9.97 -21.52 2.70
CA GLY A 249 -10.36 -20.18 3.15
C GLY A 249 -10.11 -19.88 4.64
N ARG A 250 -9.37 -20.74 5.35
CA ARG A 250 -8.93 -20.52 6.75
C ARG A 250 -7.71 -19.60 6.80
N ARG A 251 -7.50 -18.91 7.93
CA ARG A 251 -6.41 -17.92 8.09
C ARG A 251 -5.68 -18.03 9.41
N SER A 252 -4.38 -17.71 9.41
CA SER A 252 -3.50 -17.76 10.59
C SER A 252 -4.03 -16.89 11.75
N ASP A 253 -4.54 -15.69 11.46
CA ASP A 253 -5.09 -14.76 12.46
C ASP A 253 -6.34 -15.26 13.18
N GLN A 254 -7.13 -16.13 12.54
CA GLN A 254 -8.32 -16.73 13.15
C GLN A 254 -7.92 -17.73 14.24
N ILE A 255 -6.88 -18.52 13.97
CA ILE A 255 -6.30 -19.48 14.92
C ILE A 255 -5.58 -18.77 16.07
N MET A 256 -4.84 -17.69 15.78
CA MET A 256 -4.21 -16.85 16.81
C MET A 256 -5.23 -16.28 17.81
N ALA A 257 -6.39 -15.82 17.31
CA ALA A 257 -7.49 -15.36 18.16
C ALA A 257 -8.11 -16.51 18.97
N LYS A 258 -8.43 -17.66 18.32
CA LYS A 258 -8.98 -18.87 18.96
C LYS A 258 -8.17 -19.30 20.18
N HIS A 259 -6.83 -19.22 20.09
CA HIS A 259 -5.92 -19.57 21.19
C HIS A 259 -5.60 -18.44 22.16
N ASN A 260 -6.25 -17.28 22.00
CA ASN A 260 -6.17 -16.11 22.87
C ASN A 260 -4.71 -15.71 23.17
N ILE A 261 -3.83 -15.76 22.17
CA ILE A 261 -2.39 -15.52 22.32
C ILE A 261 -2.11 -14.10 22.83
N SER A 262 -0.98 -13.90 23.52
CA SER A 262 -0.63 -12.56 24.01
C SER A 262 -0.23 -11.62 22.87
N ALA A 263 0.59 -12.10 21.92
CA ALA A 263 0.98 -11.31 20.75
C ALA A 263 1.36 -12.15 19.52
N TYR A 264 1.15 -11.56 18.34
CA TYR A 264 1.78 -11.91 17.06
C TYR A 264 2.82 -10.84 16.72
N ILE A 265 4.08 -11.21 16.56
CA ILE A 265 5.18 -10.30 16.21
C ILE A 265 5.68 -10.57 14.78
N ASN A 266 5.84 -9.51 13.99
CA ASN A 266 6.18 -9.61 12.57
C ASN A 266 6.97 -8.39 12.03
N GLY A 267 7.13 -8.31 10.70
CA GLY A 267 7.95 -7.30 9.99
C GLY A 267 7.36 -6.94 8.62
N HIS A 268 8.13 -7.08 7.55
CA HIS A 268 7.74 -6.94 6.13
C HIS A 268 7.37 -5.54 5.63
N LEU A 269 6.70 -4.71 6.45
CA LEU A 269 6.30 -3.36 6.03
C LEU A 269 7.45 -2.37 6.15
N HIS A 270 8.35 -2.59 7.11
CA HIS A 270 9.38 -1.66 7.56
C HIS A 270 8.74 -0.36 8.06
N THR A 271 9.57 0.63 8.44
CA THR A 271 9.06 1.94 8.88
C THR A 271 8.38 2.79 7.79
N LYS A 272 8.06 2.23 6.60
CA LYS A 272 7.48 2.93 5.44
C LYS A 272 6.14 3.59 5.75
N PHE A 273 5.31 2.95 6.57
CA PHE A 273 3.95 3.42 6.91
C PHE A 273 3.86 4.05 8.32
N GLY A 274 4.96 4.00 9.07
CA GLY A 274 5.11 4.47 10.46
C GLY A 274 6.08 3.58 11.23
N ARG A 275 6.51 3.98 12.44
CA ARG A 275 7.34 3.14 13.33
C ARG A 275 6.52 2.34 14.36
N HIS A 276 5.19 2.45 14.31
CA HIS A 276 4.25 1.88 15.28
C HIS A 276 3.05 1.27 14.55
N LEU A 277 3.27 0.18 13.81
CA LEU A 277 2.25 -0.47 12.98
C LEU A 277 1.58 -1.60 13.79
N TYR A 278 0.79 -1.18 14.78
CA TYR A 278 0.19 -2.07 15.78
C TYR A 278 -1.32 -2.18 15.60
N LYS A 279 -1.87 -3.38 15.84
CA LYS A 279 -3.29 -3.69 15.70
C LYS A 279 -3.75 -4.61 16.82
N HIS A 280 -4.88 -4.30 17.44
CA HIS A 280 -5.49 -5.20 18.42
C HIS A 280 -6.62 -5.96 17.73
N HIS A 281 -6.50 -7.29 17.70
CA HIS A 281 -7.52 -8.17 17.12
C HIS A 281 -8.44 -8.64 18.24
N VAL A 282 -9.74 -8.37 18.11
CA VAL A 282 -10.77 -8.82 19.06
C VAL A 282 -11.87 -9.46 18.24
N ARG A 283 -12.07 -10.78 18.39
CA ARG A 283 -13.02 -11.56 17.60
C ARG A 283 -14.22 -11.99 18.44
N GLY A 284 -14.75 -11.04 19.23
CA GLY A 284 -15.86 -11.26 20.16
C GLY A 284 -15.50 -12.31 21.21
N THR A 285 -16.31 -13.36 21.32
CA THR A 285 -16.05 -14.51 22.21
C THR A 285 -15.02 -15.50 21.65
N GLU A 286 -14.55 -15.35 20.41
CA GLU A 286 -13.50 -16.21 19.84
C GLU A 286 -12.09 -15.85 20.33
N GLY A 287 -11.93 -14.80 21.15
CA GLY A 287 -10.66 -14.39 21.76
C GLY A 287 -10.05 -13.11 21.17
N GLU A 288 -8.89 -12.73 21.71
CA GLU A 288 -8.15 -11.53 21.32
C GLU A 288 -6.63 -11.74 21.31
N PHE A 289 -5.92 -10.93 20.53
CA PHE A 289 -4.45 -10.82 20.58
C PHE A 289 -3.96 -9.45 20.08
N TRP A 290 -2.72 -9.10 20.45
CA TRP A 290 -2.00 -7.97 19.87
C TRP A 290 -1.18 -8.38 18.64
N GLU A 291 -1.20 -7.58 17.59
CA GLU A 291 -0.27 -7.66 16.46
C GLU A 291 0.70 -6.47 16.51
N TRP A 292 2.01 -6.78 16.46
CA TRP A 292 3.09 -5.79 16.48
C TRP A 292 4.10 -6.01 15.35
N GLU A 293 3.93 -5.30 14.24
CA GLU A 293 5.00 -5.16 13.23
C GLU A 293 6.22 -4.45 13.84
N MET A 294 7.42 -4.82 13.39
CA MET A 294 8.68 -4.24 13.84
C MET A 294 9.36 -3.50 12.69
N GLY A 295 9.86 -2.29 12.97
CA GLY A 295 10.71 -1.56 12.03
C GLY A 295 11.96 -2.37 11.61
N ASP A 296 12.52 -2.05 10.46
CA ASP A 296 13.51 -2.90 9.79
C ASP A 296 14.95 -2.69 10.23
N TRP A 297 15.77 -3.74 10.16
CA TRP A 297 17.22 -3.56 10.23
C TRP A 297 17.76 -2.86 8.96
N ARG A 298 17.31 -3.30 7.77
CA ARG A 298 17.79 -2.93 6.43
C ARG A 298 18.07 -1.43 6.22
N ALA A 299 17.15 -0.57 6.63
CA ALA A 299 17.29 0.89 6.57
C ALA A 299 17.25 1.53 7.96
N SER A 300 16.31 1.13 8.82
CA SER A 300 16.04 1.80 10.09
C SER A 300 16.93 1.36 11.26
N ARG A 301 17.65 0.25 11.12
CA ARG A 301 18.56 -0.33 12.15
C ARG A 301 17.83 -0.58 13.48
N MET A 302 16.61 -1.09 13.41
CA MET A 302 15.83 -1.45 14.59
C MET A 302 16.17 -2.85 15.10
N MET A 303 15.94 -3.03 16.40
CA MET A 303 15.68 -4.32 17.03
C MET A 303 14.56 -4.13 18.07
N ARG A 304 13.93 -5.21 18.52
CA ARG A 304 12.98 -5.19 19.64
C ARG A 304 13.47 -6.09 20.76
N VAL A 305 13.43 -5.59 21.99
CA VAL A 305 13.54 -6.42 23.20
C VAL A 305 12.14 -6.61 23.76
N LEU A 306 11.70 -7.85 23.90
CA LEU A 306 10.38 -8.21 24.42
C LEU A 306 10.54 -8.99 25.73
N ALA A 307 9.86 -8.55 26.78
CA ALA A 307 9.88 -9.17 28.10
C ALA A 307 8.51 -9.74 28.47
N ILE A 308 8.55 -10.91 29.10
CA ILE A 308 7.41 -11.70 29.54
C ILE A 308 7.52 -11.85 31.05
N ASP A 309 6.57 -11.26 31.75
CA ASP A 309 6.45 -11.22 33.20
C ASP A 309 5.13 -11.92 33.54
N GLN A 310 5.20 -13.24 33.73
CA GLN A 310 4.03 -14.12 33.82
C GLN A 310 3.14 -13.99 32.56
N HIS A 311 1.90 -13.50 32.73
CA HIS A 311 0.95 -13.23 31.66
C HIS A 311 1.15 -11.85 30.99
N ARG A 312 1.92 -10.94 31.62
CA ARG A 312 2.21 -9.61 31.07
C ARG A 312 3.26 -9.74 29.97
N VAL A 313 3.00 -9.15 28.81
CA VAL A 313 3.97 -9.06 27.70
C VAL A 313 4.21 -7.60 27.38
N SER A 314 5.48 -7.21 27.35
CA SER A 314 5.95 -5.84 27.18
C SER A 314 7.10 -5.81 26.18
N PHE A 315 7.33 -4.68 25.50
CA PHE A 315 8.48 -4.56 24.59
C PHE A 315 8.98 -3.12 24.43
N VAL A 316 10.21 -2.99 23.95
CA VAL A 316 10.82 -1.72 23.52
C VAL A 316 11.56 -1.90 22.20
N ASP A 317 11.33 -0.97 21.26
CA ASP A 317 11.96 -0.95 19.95
C ASP A 317 13.14 0.02 19.98
N VAL A 318 14.35 -0.50 19.75
CA VAL A 318 15.62 0.22 19.95
C VAL A 318 16.18 0.68 18.60
N ASP A 319 16.34 2.00 18.44
CA ASP A 319 16.95 2.63 17.26
C ASP A 319 18.48 2.60 17.38
N LEU A 320 19.12 1.73 16.60
CA LEU A 320 20.58 1.62 16.52
C LEU A 320 21.15 2.35 15.28
N SER A 321 20.40 3.29 14.68
CA SER A 321 20.80 3.95 13.44
C SER A 321 21.93 4.96 13.63
N LEU A 322 22.09 5.54 14.83
CA LEU A 322 23.21 6.40 15.18
C LEU A 322 24.48 5.57 15.41
N GLN A 323 24.38 4.49 16.18
CA GLN A 323 25.45 3.53 16.43
C GLN A 323 25.92 2.90 15.12
N SER A 324 24.99 2.52 14.23
CA SER A 324 25.33 2.03 12.88
C SER A 324 26.11 3.04 12.05
N LYS A 325 25.86 4.35 12.18
CA LYS A 325 26.63 5.38 11.46
C LYS A 325 28.03 5.54 12.06
N LYS A 326 28.16 5.43 13.38
CA LYS A 326 29.44 5.48 14.10
C LYS A 326 30.36 4.31 13.75
N VAL A 327 29.89 3.07 13.91
CA VAL A 327 30.73 1.87 13.66
C VAL A 327 31.13 1.71 12.20
N LEU A 328 30.33 2.23 11.26
CA LEU A 328 30.69 2.27 9.83
C LEU A 328 31.76 3.33 9.50
N ARG A 329 31.95 4.35 10.35
CA ARG A 329 33.06 5.30 10.26
C ARG A 329 34.36 4.82 10.93
N GLY A 330 34.28 3.74 11.71
CA GLY A 330 35.40 3.23 12.51
C GLY A 330 35.44 3.75 13.95
N GLU A 331 34.38 4.42 14.42
CA GLU A 331 34.19 4.68 15.85
C GLU A 331 33.81 3.37 16.58
N ASP A 332 34.20 3.24 17.86
CA ASP A 332 33.83 2.09 18.68
C ASP A 332 32.32 1.99 18.93
N PHE A 333 31.84 0.75 19.12
CA PHE A 333 30.43 0.52 19.47
C PHE A 333 30.19 0.80 20.97
N LEU A 334 29.43 1.85 21.25
CA LEU A 334 28.87 2.11 22.58
C LEU A 334 27.42 1.60 22.62
N MET A 335 27.17 0.62 23.48
CA MET A 335 25.86 0.04 23.73
C MET A 335 24.95 1.08 24.42
N PRO A 336 23.77 1.43 23.87
CA PRO A 336 22.82 2.27 24.58
C PRO A 336 22.23 1.51 25.78
N THR A 337 21.98 2.21 26.88
CA THR A 337 21.16 1.69 27.98
C THR A 337 19.73 1.48 27.49
N ILE A 338 19.21 0.27 27.59
CA ILE A 338 17.84 -0.11 27.21
C ILE A 338 17.03 -0.23 28.50
N ILE A 339 15.88 0.45 28.55
CA ILE A 339 14.97 0.44 29.70
C ILE A 339 13.63 -0.11 29.23
N LEU A 340 13.19 -1.22 29.84
CA LEU A 340 11.98 -1.96 29.46
C LEU A 340 11.08 -2.16 30.68
N PRO A 341 10.04 -1.32 30.87
CA PRO A 341 9.02 -1.53 31.90
C PRO A 341 8.22 -2.82 31.62
N THR A 342 8.02 -3.65 32.64
CA THR A 342 7.21 -4.89 32.55
C THR A 342 5.91 -4.80 33.34
N SER A 343 5.83 -3.91 34.33
CA SER A 343 4.61 -3.59 35.08
C SER A 343 4.62 -2.14 35.57
N PRO A 344 3.51 -1.39 35.48
CA PRO A 344 2.32 -1.67 34.67
C PRO A 344 2.61 -1.61 33.15
N LEU A 345 1.76 -2.23 32.34
CA LEU A 345 1.91 -2.28 30.87
C LEU A 345 1.45 -0.99 30.17
N ASP A 346 1.97 -0.72 28.96
CA ASP A 346 1.49 0.40 28.13
C ASP A 346 0.00 0.19 27.82
N SER A 347 -0.83 1.12 28.27
CA SER A 347 -2.28 0.99 28.20
C SER A 347 -2.80 1.01 26.76
N ARG A 348 -2.08 1.67 25.84
CA ARG A 348 -2.47 1.84 24.43
C ARG A 348 -2.11 0.62 23.60
N THR A 349 -0.94 0.00 23.86
CA THR A 349 -0.31 -0.96 22.93
C THR A 349 -0.06 -2.36 23.52
N MET A 350 -0.18 -2.56 24.84
CA MET A 350 0.16 -3.83 25.49
C MET A 350 -0.96 -4.37 26.38
N LEU A 351 -1.82 -3.53 26.97
CA LEU A 351 -2.99 -4.01 27.72
C LEU A 351 -3.98 -4.79 26.84
N ARG A 352 -4.48 -5.89 27.42
CA ARG A 352 -5.48 -6.83 26.88
C ARG A 352 -6.85 -6.57 27.52
N SER A 353 -7.95 -6.95 26.85
CA SER A 353 -9.32 -6.69 27.34
C SER A 353 -9.90 -7.84 28.16
N SER A 354 -9.35 -9.05 28.02
CA SER A 354 -9.73 -10.22 28.83
C SER A 354 -9.21 -10.05 30.27
N PRO A 355 -10.08 -9.99 31.29
CA PRO A 355 -9.67 -9.74 32.66
C PRO A 355 -9.03 -10.98 33.28
N SER A 356 -7.71 -10.94 33.47
CA SER A 356 -7.02 -11.92 34.30
C SER A 356 -7.19 -11.54 35.77
N PRO A 357 -7.58 -12.46 36.67
CA PRO A 357 -7.55 -12.20 38.12
C PRO A 357 -6.16 -11.77 38.64
N ALA A 358 -5.09 -12.09 37.90
CA ALA A 358 -3.72 -11.69 38.20
C ALA A 358 -3.32 -10.28 37.70
N GLN A 359 -4.22 -9.53 37.03
CA GLN A 359 -4.01 -8.09 36.77
C GLN A 359 -4.13 -7.23 38.05
N ILE A 360 -4.49 -7.83 39.19
CA ILE A 360 -4.79 -7.11 40.45
C ILE A 360 -3.52 -6.82 41.27
N ASP A 361 -2.38 -7.46 40.98
CA ASP A 361 -1.10 -7.24 41.68
C ASP A 361 -0.36 -5.99 41.18
N ASP A 362 -1.06 -4.85 41.20
CA ASP A 362 -0.59 -3.50 40.83
C ASP A 362 0.25 -2.85 41.95
N ALA A 363 0.84 -3.63 42.86
CA ALA A 363 1.56 -3.13 44.03
C ALA A 363 2.99 -2.62 43.74
N VAL A 364 3.53 -2.95 42.56
CA VAL A 364 4.94 -2.72 42.21
C VAL A 364 5.09 -2.24 40.75
N ILE A 365 5.82 -1.15 40.55
CA ILE A 365 6.40 -0.78 39.25
C ILE A 365 7.66 -1.62 39.03
N ARG A 366 7.78 -2.29 37.89
CA ARG A 366 8.88 -3.20 37.55
C ARG A 366 9.48 -2.88 36.19
N ALA A 367 10.81 -2.90 36.09
CA ALA A 367 11.52 -2.73 34.82
C ALA A 367 12.81 -3.53 34.73
N LEU A 368 13.14 -3.97 33.51
CA LEU A 368 14.45 -4.48 33.12
C LEU A 368 15.31 -3.34 32.59
N VAL A 369 16.55 -3.26 33.07
CA VAL A 369 17.58 -2.34 32.56
C VAL A 369 18.73 -3.16 31.99
N PHE A 370 19.07 -2.93 30.73
CA PHE A 370 20.24 -3.51 30.07
C PHE A 370 21.24 -2.40 29.79
N SER A 371 22.48 -2.51 30.26
CA SER A 371 23.52 -1.53 29.99
C SER A 371 24.91 -2.18 30.06
N SER A 372 25.88 -1.61 29.34
CA SER A 372 27.29 -1.98 29.44
C SER A 372 27.99 -1.40 30.68
N SER A 373 27.29 -0.59 31.48
CA SER A 373 27.77 -0.07 32.76
C SER A 373 26.75 -0.37 33.86
N THR A 374 27.23 -0.58 35.09
CA THR A 374 26.36 -0.81 36.24
C THR A 374 25.53 0.45 36.53
N PRO A 375 24.18 0.35 36.57
CA PRO A 375 23.34 1.44 37.05
C PRO A 375 23.65 1.76 38.52
N VAL A 376 23.73 3.05 38.85
CA VAL A 376 23.97 3.54 40.23
C VAL A 376 22.69 4.06 40.87
N THR A 377 21.83 4.71 40.09
CA THR A 377 20.53 5.19 40.56
C THR A 377 19.49 4.94 39.48
N VAL A 378 18.35 4.36 39.86
CA VAL A 378 17.20 4.16 38.97
C VAL A 378 15.99 4.78 39.63
N LEU A 379 15.37 5.76 38.96
CA LEU A 379 14.21 6.48 39.44
C LEU A 379 13.04 6.23 38.49
N VAL A 380 11.83 6.06 39.03
CA VAL A 380 10.60 6.20 38.23
C VAL A 380 9.89 7.50 38.57
N ARG A 381 9.64 8.28 37.53
CA ARG A 381 8.90 9.55 37.55
C ARG A 381 7.47 9.26 37.12
N VAL A 382 6.49 9.58 37.95
CA VAL A 382 5.05 9.46 37.62
C VAL A 382 4.54 10.84 37.21
N LEU A 383 3.96 10.91 36.01
CA LEU A 383 3.54 12.12 35.32
C LEU A 383 2.03 12.11 35.08
N ASP A 384 1.35 13.25 35.20
CA ASP A 384 -0.05 13.44 34.80
C ASP A 384 -0.12 14.37 33.58
N SER A 385 -0.90 13.99 32.57
CA SER A 385 -1.14 14.75 31.34
C SER A 385 -2.37 15.66 31.40
N SER A 386 -2.99 15.85 32.57
CA SER A 386 -4.07 16.82 32.75
C SER A 386 -3.54 18.25 32.58
N PRO A 387 -4.25 19.13 31.84
CA PRO A 387 -3.73 20.43 31.45
C PRO A 387 -3.62 21.36 32.67
N VAL A 388 -2.39 21.77 32.98
CA VAL A 388 -2.06 22.66 34.12
C VAL A 388 -2.65 24.08 33.93
N SER A 389 -2.95 24.48 32.70
CA SER A 389 -3.69 25.71 32.39
C SER A 389 -4.52 25.56 31.11
N VAL A 390 -5.53 26.44 30.96
CA VAL A 390 -6.46 26.42 29.81
C VAL A 390 -5.78 26.72 28.46
N SER A 391 -4.57 27.29 28.48
CA SER A 391 -3.87 27.80 27.29
C SER A 391 -2.76 26.89 26.74
N VAL A 392 -2.40 25.79 27.42
CA VAL A 392 -1.35 24.86 26.95
C VAL A 392 -1.83 23.41 27.00
N SER A 393 -1.84 22.76 25.83
CA SER A 393 -2.17 21.34 25.68
C SER A 393 -0.91 20.56 25.30
N GLY A 394 -0.55 19.57 26.13
CA GLY A 394 0.58 18.66 25.88
C GLY A 394 1.67 18.62 26.96
N ASP A 395 1.64 19.54 27.93
CA ASP A 395 2.60 19.51 29.05
C ASP A 395 2.25 18.41 30.06
N TYR A 396 3.26 17.63 30.42
CA TYR A 396 3.20 16.60 31.48
C TYR A 396 3.77 17.17 32.77
N HIS A 397 3.03 17.08 33.88
CA HIS A 397 3.52 17.53 35.18
C HIS A 397 3.91 16.35 36.09
N LEU A 398 4.99 16.53 36.84
CA LEU A 398 5.54 15.52 37.74
C LEU A 398 4.71 15.43 39.03
N VAL A 399 4.17 14.25 39.32
CA VAL A 399 3.30 14.00 40.48
C VAL A 399 4.05 13.29 41.60
N GLU A 400 4.86 12.29 41.25
CA GLU A 400 5.63 11.49 42.21
C GLU A 400 6.97 11.07 41.59
N THR A 401 7.98 10.84 42.41
CA THR A 401 9.24 10.21 41.99
C THR A 401 9.66 9.21 43.05
N LEU A 402 9.90 7.97 42.62
CA LEU A 402 10.24 6.84 43.48
C LEU A 402 11.60 6.30 43.07
N GLU A 403 12.43 5.95 44.05
CA GLU A 403 13.66 5.20 43.82
C GLU A 403 13.31 3.72 43.60
N MET A 404 13.91 3.10 42.58
CA MET A 404 13.73 1.69 42.29
C MET A 404 14.88 0.87 42.88
N VAL A 405 14.54 -0.16 43.66
CA VAL A 405 15.51 -1.08 44.29
C VAL A 405 15.87 -2.19 43.31
N GLN A 406 17.16 -2.55 43.24
CA GLN A 406 17.59 -3.70 42.44
C GLN A 406 17.20 -5.02 43.13
N VAL A 407 16.40 -5.85 42.46
CA VAL A 407 15.92 -7.14 43.00
C VAL A 407 16.72 -8.33 42.47
N SER A 408 17.24 -8.24 41.24
CA SER A 408 18.17 -9.24 40.69
C SER A 408 19.08 -8.68 39.58
N GLY A 409 19.97 -9.51 39.04
CA GLY A 409 20.95 -9.09 38.02
C GLY A 409 22.34 -8.73 38.56
N THR A 410 22.72 -9.15 39.78
CA THR A 410 24.10 -8.97 40.29
C THR A 410 25.17 -9.68 39.45
N SER A 411 24.78 -10.72 38.69
CA SER A 411 25.63 -11.36 37.67
C SER A 411 25.74 -10.55 36.37
N ALA A 412 24.78 -9.67 36.05
CA ALA A 412 24.72 -8.99 34.75
C ALA A 412 25.96 -8.12 34.50
N ALA A 413 26.48 -7.48 35.55
CA ALA A 413 27.75 -6.73 35.53
C ALA A 413 29.01 -7.58 35.26
N LYS A 414 28.88 -8.92 35.15
CA LYS A 414 29.99 -9.86 34.88
C LYS A 414 29.77 -10.75 33.65
N SER A 415 28.51 -11.08 33.33
CA SER A 415 28.15 -12.05 32.28
C SER A 415 27.13 -11.52 31.25
N GLY A 416 26.71 -10.26 31.36
CA GLY A 416 25.54 -9.76 30.63
C GLY A 416 24.21 -10.27 31.20
N GLY A 417 23.11 -9.70 30.71
CA GLY A 417 21.74 -9.91 31.18
C GLY A 417 21.09 -8.62 31.69
N ALA A 418 19.87 -8.74 32.21
CA ALA A 418 19.16 -7.61 32.78
C ALA A 418 19.54 -7.34 34.25
N PHE A 419 19.58 -6.07 34.62
CA PHE A 419 19.36 -5.63 35.99
C PHE A 419 17.85 -5.46 36.19
N LEU A 420 17.26 -6.14 37.18
CA LEU A 420 15.83 -6.03 37.48
C LEU A 420 15.60 -5.02 38.62
N TYR A 421 14.76 -4.03 38.36
CA TYR A 421 14.41 -2.97 39.28
C TYR A 421 12.92 -2.97 39.63
N GLU A 422 12.61 -2.72 40.90
CA GLU A 422 11.25 -2.63 41.43
C GLU A 422 11.07 -1.42 42.35
N ALA A 423 9.94 -0.74 42.26
CA ALA A 423 9.50 0.29 43.21
C ALA A 423 8.08 -0.04 43.71
N ALA A 424 7.92 -0.13 45.03
CA ALA A 424 6.62 -0.23 45.66
C ALA A 424 5.91 1.14 45.62
N TRP A 425 4.61 1.14 45.34
CA TRP A 425 3.80 2.37 45.22
C TRP A 425 2.36 2.14 45.67
N ASP A 426 1.63 3.22 45.94
CA ASP A 426 0.18 3.16 46.17
C ASP A 426 -0.56 3.44 44.86
N SER A 427 -0.67 2.42 44.00
CA SER A 427 -1.34 2.49 42.70
C SER A 427 -2.75 3.07 42.75
N ARG A 428 -3.45 2.98 43.89
CA ARG A 428 -4.78 3.57 44.09
C ARG A 428 -4.83 5.09 43.88
N LYS A 429 -3.71 5.80 44.07
CA LYS A 429 -3.56 7.23 43.73
C LYS A 429 -3.84 7.53 42.25
N TYR A 430 -3.57 6.57 41.37
CA TYR A 430 -3.54 6.74 39.92
C TYR A 430 -4.75 6.14 39.19
N ARG A 431 -5.84 5.86 39.92
CA ARG A 431 -7.13 5.45 39.35
C ARG A 431 -7.78 6.61 38.62
N ASP A 432 -8.22 6.37 37.39
CA ASP A 432 -8.87 7.39 36.55
C ASP A 432 -9.73 6.74 35.45
N PRO A 433 -10.87 7.33 35.06
CA PRO A 433 -11.61 6.91 33.87
C PRO A 433 -10.78 6.94 32.57
N SER A 434 -9.80 7.84 32.47
CA SER A 434 -8.90 7.97 31.32
C SER A 434 -7.70 7.00 31.44
N PRO A 435 -7.60 5.98 30.57
CA PRO A 435 -6.47 5.04 30.54
C PRO A 435 -5.13 5.66 30.10
N THR A 436 -5.12 6.93 29.70
CA THR A 436 -3.92 7.65 29.24
C THR A 436 -3.80 9.01 29.92
N ARG A 437 -4.18 9.09 31.20
CA ARG A 437 -3.93 10.27 32.05
C ARG A 437 -2.53 10.22 32.67
N TYR A 438 -2.20 9.12 33.34
CA TYR A 438 -0.92 8.97 34.02
C TYR A 438 0.09 8.21 33.17
N TYR A 439 1.35 8.62 33.25
CA TYR A 439 2.48 8.10 32.50
C TYR A 439 3.66 7.83 33.43
N LEU A 440 4.39 6.76 33.17
CA LEU A 440 5.70 6.52 33.78
C LEU A 440 6.81 7.01 32.84
N GLN A 441 7.88 7.52 33.44
CA GLN A 441 9.18 7.65 32.80
C GLN A 441 10.25 7.15 33.77
N ILE A 442 11.07 6.20 33.33
CA ILE A 442 12.15 5.64 34.14
C ILE A 442 13.46 6.32 33.72
N GLU A 443 14.21 6.79 34.71
CA GLU A 443 15.53 7.37 34.57
C GLU A 443 16.56 6.41 35.13
N VAL A 444 17.61 6.14 34.36
CA VAL A 444 18.77 5.33 34.77
C VAL A 444 20.01 6.21 34.72
N VAL A 445 20.68 6.37 35.86
CA VAL A 445 21.99 7.02 35.97
C VAL A 445 23.06 5.94 36.17
N ASP A 446 24.05 5.90 35.27
CA ASP A 446 25.15 4.92 35.33
C ASP A 446 26.35 5.38 36.19
N ALA A 447 27.34 4.50 36.34
CA ALA A 447 28.57 4.78 37.07
C ALA A 447 29.43 5.92 36.48
N GLN A 448 29.19 6.32 35.23
CA GLN A 448 29.82 7.45 34.55
C GLN A 448 29.00 8.75 34.70
N LYS A 449 27.87 8.70 35.42
CA LYS A 449 26.88 9.78 35.62
C LYS A 449 26.14 10.19 34.34
N SER A 450 26.07 9.31 33.35
CA SER A 450 25.20 9.48 32.20
C SER A 450 23.76 9.13 32.59
N SER A 451 22.80 10.04 32.34
CA SER A 451 21.38 9.78 32.53
C SER A 451 20.74 9.30 31.22
N THR A 452 19.99 8.21 31.28
CA THR A 452 19.14 7.69 30.20
C THR A 452 17.69 7.68 30.65
N LEU A 453 16.79 8.26 29.85
CA LEU A 453 15.35 8.27 30.12
C LEU A 453 14.62 7.29 29.19
N SER A 454 13.62 6.59 29.71
CA SER A 454 12.67 5.82 28.90
C SER A 454 11.76 6.73 28.07
N HIS A 455 11.07 6.14 27.09
CA HIS A 455 9.90 6.77 26.51
C HIS A 455 8.77 6.94 27.55
N LEU A 456 7.85 7.88 27.30
CA LEU A 456 6.67 8.11 28.13
C LEU A 456 5.66 6.96 27.96
N TRP A 457 5.34 6.32 29.08
CA TRP A 457 4.63 5.04 29.13
C TRP A 457 3.29 5.19 29.88
N PRO A 458 2.17 5.45 29.19
CA PRO A 458 0.86 5.59 29.83
C PRO A 458 0.38 4.24 30.37
N PHE A 459 -0.27 4.28 31.53
CA PHE A 459 -0.73 3.09 32.21
C PHE A 459 -2.16 3.28 32.75
N SER A 460 -2.80 2.17 33.12
CA SER A 460 -4.07 2.19 33.86
C SER A 460 -4.09 1.10 34.92
N VAL A 461 -4.16 1.52 36.19
CA VAL A 461 -4.30 0.67 37.39
C VAL A 461 -5.71 0.09 37.58
N GLU A 462 -6.49 0.08 36.50
CA GLU A 462 -7.82 -0.52 36.38
C GLU A 462 -7.90 -1.39 35.11
N GLY A 463 -6.76 -1.71 34.49
CA GLY A 463 -6.67 -2.50 33.25
C GLY A 463 -7.28 -1.84 32.01
N LYS A 464 -7.69 -0.56 32.09
CA LYS A 464 -8.40 0.12 30.99
C LYS A 464 -7.47 0.36 29.80
N LYS A 465 -7.92 0.00 28.60
CA LYS A 465 -7.15 0.11 27.35
C LYS A 465 -7.19 1.54 26.78
N GLY A 466 -6.01 2.10 26.52
CA GLY A 466 -5.81 3.41 25.89
C GLY A 466 -6.16 3.43 24.40
N PRO A 467 -6.64 4.58 23.86
CA PRO A 467 -6.92 4.71 22.43
C PRO A 467 -5.62 4.79 21.63
N PHE A 468 -5.23 3.70 20.97
CA PHE A 468 -4.19 3.72 19.95
C PHE A 468 -4.77 4.12 18.59
N ARG A 469 -4.10 5.02 17.87
CA ARG A 469 -4.48 5.45 16.51
C ARG A 469 -3.30 5.25 15.56
N LEU A 470 -3.52 4.42 14.54
CA LEU A 470 -2.60 4.31 13.40
C LEU A 470 -2.51 5.66 12.65
N SER A 471 -1.36 5.92 12.04
CA SER A 471 -1.23 6.97 11.02
C SER A 471 -2.15 6.64 9.83
N PHE A 472 -2.50 7.61 8.98
CA PHE A 472 -3.27 7.29 7.77
C PHE A 472 -2.57 6.23 6.88
N PRO A 473 -1.25 6.33 6.58
CA PRO A 473 -0.53 5.25 5.89
C PRO A 473 -0.58 3.90 6.63
N GLY A 474 -0.46 3.90 7.97
CA GLY A 474 -0.55 2.69 8.79
C GLY A 474 -1.95 2.07 8.81
N PHE A 475 -3.01 2.88 8.73
CA PHE A 475 -4.37 2.41 8.54
C PHE A 475 -4.58 1.80 7.15
N ILE A 476 -4.03 2.40 6.10
CA ILE A 476 -4.02 1.78 4.76
C ILE A 476 -3.28 0.43 4.78
N ALA A 477 -2.17 0.30 5.51
CA ALA A 477 -1.41 -0.95 5.59
C ALA A 477 -2.05 -2.03 6.48
N MET A 478 -2.52 -1.71 7.68
CA MET A 478 -2.98 -2.68 8.69
C MET A 478 -4.50 -2.77 8.82
N GLY A 479 -5.25 -1.74 8.39
CA GLY A 479 -6.70 -1.64 8.58
C GLY A 479 -7.52 -2.54 7.67
N PHE A 480 -7.07 -2.78 6.44
CA PHE A 480 -7.74 -3.65 5.47
C PHE A 480 -7.15 -5.06 5.47
N GLN A 481 -7.98 -6.09 5.31
CA GLN A 481 -7.54 -7.38 4.77
C GLN A 481 -7.43 -7.22 3.26
N TRP A 482 -6.20 -7.07 2.74
CA TRP A 482 -6.00 -6.67 1.34
C TRP A 482 -6.48 -7.70 0.32
N GLU A 483 -6.45 -8.98 0.68
CA GLU A 483 -7.08 -10.07 -0.06
C GLU A 483 -8.56 -9.82 -0.38
N SER A 484 -9.34 -9.35 0.61
CA SER A 484 -10.77 -9.07 0.45
C SER A 484 -11.03 -7.69 -0.15
N PHE A 485 -10.14 -6.72 0.10
CA PHE A 485 -10.30 -5.35 -0.37
C PHE A 485 -9.90 -5.17 -1.84
N PHE A 486 -8.85 -5.86 -2.31
CA PHE A 486 -8.40 -5.84 -3.71
C PHE A 486 -9.51 -6.11 -4.74
N PRO A 487 -10.29 -7.21 -4.66
CA PRO A 487 -11.37 -7.45 -5.62
C PRO A 487 -12.44 -6.36 -5.57
N VAL A 488 -12.75 -5.78 -4.40
CA VAL A 488 -13.72 -4.67 -4.29
C VAL A 488 -13.24 -3.43 -5.03
N VAL A 489 -11.96 -3.05 -4.86
CA VAL A 489 -11.34 -1.93 -5.58
C VAL A 489 -11.29 -2.21 -7.09
N LEU A 490 -10.83 -3.40 -7.48
CA LEU A 490 -10.71 -3.82 -8.88
C LEU A 490 -12.07 -3.80 -9.60
N TRP A 491 -13.10 -4.43 -9.03
CA TRP A 491 -14.44 -4.46 -9.63
C TRP A 491 -15.13 -3.09 -9.61
N THR A 492 -14.83 -2.23 -8.64
CA THR A 492 -15.30 -0.83 -8.66
C THR A 492 -14.68 -0.04 -9.81
N ILE A 493 -13.37 -0.16 -10.05
CA ILE A 493 -12.69 0.47 -11.18
C ILE A 493 -13.26 -0.06 -12.51
N ILE A 494 -13.45 -1.38 -12.64
CA ILE A 494 -14.04 -2.00 -13.84
C ILE A 494 -15.49 -1.53 -14.06
N ALA A 495 -16.32 -1.49 -13.02
CA ALA A 495 -17.72 -1.05 -13.11
C ALA A 495 -17.83 0.43 -13.51
N LEU A 496 -16.95 1.29 -13.00
CA LEU A 496 -16.89 2.71 -13.40
C LEU A 496 -16.47 2.85 -14.87
N MET A 497 -15.38 2.20 -15.30
CA MET A 497 -14.90 2.32 -16.69
C MET A 497 -15.88 1.70 -17.69
N LEU A 498 -16.20 0.41 -17.54
CA LEU A 498 -16.99 -0.34 -18.51
C LEU A 498 -18.48 0.01 -18.40
N GLY A 499 -19.02 0.06 -17.18
CA GLY A 499 -20.42 0.38 -16.92
C GLY A 499 -20.72 1.87 -17.07
N CYS A 500 -20.13 2.72 -16.21
CA CYS A 500 -20.51 4.13 -16.11
C CYS A 500 -19.94 5.02 -17.22
N PHE A 501 -18.74 4.74 -17.76
CA PHE A 501 -18.07 5.60 -18.74
C PHE A 501 -18.16 5.10 -20.19
N LEU A 502 -18.39 3.81 -20.43
CA LEU A 502 -18.53 3.25 -21.78
C LEU A 502 -19.96 2.79 -22.10
N ILE A 503 -20.56 1.89 -21.33
CA ILE A 503 -21.88 1.31 -21.66
C ILE A 503 -23.01 2.32 -21.42
N LEU A 504 -23.09 2.95 -20.24
CA LEU A 504 -24.17 3.88 -19.91
C LEU A 504 -24.24 5.08 -20.89
N PRO A 505 -23.14 5.75 -21.26
CA PRO A 505 -23.19 6.83 -22.25
C PRO A 505 -23.61 6.32 -23.64
N GLN A 506 -23.23 5.09 -24.03
CA GLN A 506 -23.68 4.50 -25.31
C GLN A 506 -25.20 4.22 -25.31
N VAL A 507 -25.78 3.78 -24.19
CA VAL A 507 -27.23 3.63 -24.06
C VAL A 507 -27.95 4.98 -24.13
N VAL A 508 -27.41 6.01 -23.45
CA VAL A 508 -27.98 7.36 -23.42
C VAL A 508 -27.92 8.05 -24.79
N ILE A 509 -26.79 8.00 -25.51
CA ILE A 509 -26.68 8.62 -26.84
C ILE A 509 -27.64 7.97 -27.84
N ILE A 510 -27.74 6.63 -27.86
CA ILE A 510 -28.69 5.90 -28.73
C ILE A 510 -30.14 6.30 -28.42
N TYR A 511 -30.49 6.51 -27.14
CA TYR A 511 -31.82 6.97 -26.74
C TYR A 511 -32.10 8.43 -27.14
N MET A 512 -31.12 9.32 -27.01
CA MET A 512 -31.25 10.74 -27.34
C MET A 512 -31.27 11.00 -28.85
N GLU A 513 -30.44 10.31 -29.62
CA GLU A 513 -30.45 10.36 -31.10
C GLU A 513 -31.76 9.80 -31.65
N LYS A 514 -32.25 8.64 -31.15
CA LYS A 514 -33.58 8.08 -31.53
C LYS A 514 -34.77 9.00 -31.25
N ARG A 515 -34.63 9.98 -30.36
CA ARG A 515 -35.68 10.96 -30.03
C ARG A 515 -35.45 12.34 -30.66
N GLY A 516 -34.40 12.53 -31.46
CA GLY A 516 -34.03 13.82 -32.04
C GLY A 516 -33.63 14.89 -31.00
N LYS A 517 -33.36 14.49 -29.75
CA LYS A 517 -33.12 15.45 -28.65
C LYS A 517 -31.65 15.79 -28.41
N TYR A 518 -30.72 15.07 -29.07
CA TYR A 518 -29.29 15.20 -28.76
C TYR A 518 -28.68 16.55 -29.14
N ASP A 519 -28.88 17.03 -30.36
CA ASP A 519 -28.31 18.33 -30.80
C ASP A 519 -28.90 19.49 -30.00
N ASN A 520 -30.22 19.51 -29.78
CA ASN A 520 -30.88 20.55 -28.96
C ASN A 520 -30.42 20.53 -27.50
N TRP A 521 -30.18 19.35 -26.91
CA TRP A 521 -29.57 19.26 -25.58
C TRP A 521 -28.12 19.73 -25.58
N THR A 522 -27.33 19.35 -26.59
CA THR A 522 -25.92 19.76 -26.73
C THR A 522 -25.78 21.28 -26.85
N LEU A 523 -26.61 21.93 -27.69
CA LEU A 523 -26.67 23.38 -27.82
C LEU A 523 -27.04 24.06 -26.49
N SER A 524 -27.93 23.45 -25.69
CA SER A 524 -28.33 23.97 -24.37
C SER A 524 -27.23 23.95 -23.31
N LEU A 525 -26.06 23.35 -23.57
CA LEU A 525 -24.88 23.36 -22.69
C LEU A 525 -23.98 24.58 -22.90
N PHE A 526 -24.08 25.23 -24.06
CA PHE A 526 -23.30 26.39 -24.45
C PHE A 526 -24.11 27.70 -24.37
N ASP A 527 -25.37 27.62 -23.94
CA ASP A 527 -26.26 28.75 -23.65
C ASP A 527 -26.19 29.12 -22.15
N PRO A 528 -25.60 30.27 -21.78
CA PRO A 528 -25.51 30.70 -20.38
C PRO A 528 -26.87 30.88 -19.70
N ALA A 529 -27.93 31.22 -20.44
CA ALA A 529 -29.27 31.43 -19.89
C ALA A 529 -30.03 30.12 -19.64
N ARG A 530 -29.57 28.98 -20.19
CA ARG A 530 -30.20 27.65 -20.02
C ARG A 530 -29.35 26.64 -19.25
N THR A 531 -28.08 26.95 -18.98
CA THR A 531 -27.13 25.98 -18.37
C THR A 531 -27.09 26.04 -16.84
N SER A 532 -28.11 25.48 -16.16
CA SER A 532 -27.96 25.12 -14.73
C SER A 532 -26.87 24.03 -14.58
N PHE A 533 -25.94 24.18 -13.63
CA PHE A 533 -24.91 23.20 -13.27
C PHE A 533 -23.96 22.74 -14.42
N PRO A 534 -23.20 23.64 -15.06
CA PRO A 534 -22.29 23.30 -16.16
C PRO A 534 -21.21 22.28 -15.76
N TYR A 535 -20.72 22.34 -14.52
CA TYR A 535 -19.65 21.47 -14.00
C TYR A 535 -20.05 19.99 -13.90
N VAL A 536 -21.35 19.66 -13.85
CA VAL A 536 -21.84 18.27 -13.94
C VAL A 536 -22.14 17.89 -15.39
N LYS A 537 -22.71 18.81 -16.18
CA LYS A 537 -23.14 18.52 -17.56
C LYS A 537 -21.98 18.33 -18.54
N MET A 538 -20.90 19.11 -18.42
CA MET A 538 -19.77 19.04 -19.36
C MET A 538 -19.03 17.70 -19.34
N PRO A 539 -18.69 17.09 -18.17
CA PRO A 539 -18.14 15.74 -18.12
C PRO A 539 -19.08 14.68 -18.73
N VAL A 540 -20.39 14.77 -18.46
CA VAL A 540 -21.38 13.84 -19.03
C VAL A 540 -21.46 13.97 -20.55
N TRP A 541 -21.45 15.18 -21.10
CA TRP A 541 -21.41 15.39 -22.54
C TRP A 541 -20.12 14.85 -23.18
N ALA A 542 -18.97 15.00 -22.52
CA ALA A 542 -17.71 14.45 -23.02
C ALA A 542 -17.73 12.92 -23.12
N LEU A 543 -18.32 12.24 -22.12
CA LEU A 543 -18.56 10.79 -22.18
C LEU A 543 -19.47 10.40 -23.36
N LEU A 544 -20.52 11.19 -23.64
CA LEU A 544 -21.44 10.95 -24.76
C LEU A 544 -20.77 11.10 -26.13
N GLU A 545 -20.00 12.17 -26.38
CA GLU A 545 -19.27 12.32 -27.66
C GLU A 545 -18.17 11.23 -27.82
N GLY A 546 -17.57 10.78 -26.71
CA GLY A 546 -16.67 9.61 -26.69
C GLY A 546 -17.36 8.33 -27.15
N ALA A 547 -18.56 8.02 -26.62
CA ALA A 547 -19.34 6.85 -27.02
C ALA A 547 -19.84 6.92 -28.47
N ARG A 548 -20.19 8.14 -28.93
CA ARG A 548 -20.69 8.43 -30.28
C ARG A 548 -19.66 8.13 -31.37
N LYS A 549 -18.36 8.28 -31.09
CA LYS A 549 -17.25 7.89 -32.00
C LYS A 549 -17.04 6.38 -31.96
N ARG A 550 -18.02 5.63 -32.50
CA ARG A 550 -18.16 4.15 -32.39
C ARG A 550 -16.88 3.32 -32.53
N PRO A 551 -15.93 3.58 -33.45
CA PRO A 551 -14.70 2.78 -33.55
C PRO A 551 -13.81 2.89 -32.30
N LEU A 552 -13.67 4.10 -31.72
CA LEU A 552 -12.89 4.31 -30.49
C LEU A 552 -13.60 3.69 -29.29
N TRP A 553 -14.93 3.80 -29.23
CA TRP A 553 -15.73 3.17 -28.17
C TRP A 553 -15.61 1.64 -28.22
N LEU A 554 -15.79 1.04 -29.39
CA LEU A 554 -15.70 -0.42 -29.57
C LEU A 554 -14.30 -0.94 -29.24
N ALA A 555 -13.25 -0.23 -29.64
CA ALA A 555 -11.87 -0.60 -29.32
C ALA A 555 -11.57 -0.54 -27.81
N GLN A 556 -12.08 0.47 -27.09
CA GLN A 556 -11.96 0.54 -25.63
C GLN A 556 -12.73 -0.58 -24.92
N VAL A 557 -13.97 -0.84 -25.33
CA VAL A 557 -14.78 -1.94 -24.77
C VAL A 557 -14.10 -3.29 -25.03
N ALA A 558 -13.68 -3.55 -26.26
CA ALA A 558 -12.98 -4.79 -26.62
C ALA A 558 -11.66 -4.95 -25.85
N TYR A 559 -10.88 -3.89 -25.66
CA TYR A 559 -9.63 -3.95 -24.92
C TYR A 559 -9.83 -4.19 -23.42
N ILE A 560 -10.79 -3.50 -22.79
CA ILE A 560 -11.12 -3.77 -21.38
C ILE A 560 -11.67 -5.20 -21.22
N THR A 561 -12.54 -5.66 -22.12
CA THR A 561 -13.01 -7.06 -22.12
C THR A 561 -11.87 -8.07 -22.32
N PHE A 562 -10.87 -7.76 -23.15
CA PHE A 562 -9.67 -8.61 -23.27
C PHE A 562 -8.93 -8.73 -21.93
N LEU A 563 -8.70 -7.61 -21.25
CA LEU A 563 -8.03 -7.57 -19.94
C LEU A 563 -8.80 -8.35 -18.85
N LEU A 564 -10.12 -8.58 -19.01
CA LEU A 564 -10.92 -9.39 -18.09
C LEU A 564 -10.78 -10.91 -18.31
N ALA A 565 -10.41 -11.35 -19.51
CA ALA A 565 -10.57 -12.75 -19.94
C ALA A 565 -9.27 -13.44 -20.40
N PHE A 566 -8.25 -12.68 -20.81
CA PHE A 566 -7.02 -13.23 -21.41
C PHE A 566 -5.77 -12.87 -20.60
N PRO A 567 -4.64 -13.59 -20.78
CA PRO A 567 -3.38 -13.23 -20.16
C PRO A 567 -2.91 -11.85 -20.62
N TRP A 568 -2.36 -11.08 -19.68
CA TRP A 568 -1.84 -9.74 -19.95
C TRP A 568 -0.44 -9.83 -20.56
N PHE A 569 0.46 -10.55 -19.89
CA PHE A 569 1.85 -10.71 -20.33
C PHE A 569 2.45 -12.06 -19.90
N TRP A 570 3.50 -12.46 -20.61
CA TRP A 570 4.28 -13.69 -20.41
C TRP A 570 5.68 -13.33 -19.91
N GLY A 571 6.17 -13.96 -18.84
CA GLY A 571 7.44 -13.57 -18.22
C GLY A 571 8.13 -14.68 -17.40
N ARG A 572 9.43 -14.49 -17.18
CA ARG A 572 10.28 -15.33 -16.33
C ARG A 572 10.03 -15.00 -14.85
N VAL A 573 8.88 -15.46 -14.34
CA VAL A 573 8.44 -15.25 -12.95
C VAL A 573 9.13 -16.21 -11.97
N LEU A 574 9.69 -17.31 -12.45
CA LEU A 574 10.65 -18.15 -11.72
C LEU A 574 12.09 -17.83 -12.20
N SER A 575 13.10 -18.56 -11.71
CA SER A 575 14.49 -18.42 -12.18
C SER A 575 14.66 -18.79 -13.67
N ASP A 576 15.78 -18.38 -14.26
CA ASP A 576 15.92 -18.30 -15.72
C ASP A 576 16.09 -19.66 -16.45
N ASP A 577 16.20 -20.76 -15.70
CA ASP A 577 16.14 -22.13 -16.22
C ASP A 577 14.71 -22.66 -16.40
N TYR A 578 13.68 -21.96 -15.90
CA TYR A 578 12.30 -22.44 -15.89
C TYR A 578 11.46 -21.88 -17.05
N PRO A 579 10.36 -22.57 -17.42
CA PRO A 579 9.44 -22.09 -18.47
C PRO A 579 8.86 -20.70 -18.18
N VAL A 580 8.52 -19.99 -19.24
CA VAL A 580 7.88 -18.67 -19.18
C VAL A 580 6.44 -18.82 -18.69
N GLY A 581 6.13 -18.28 -17.52
CA GLY A 581 4.76 -18.20 -16.99
C GLY A 581 3.96 -17.06 -17.62
N TYR A 582 2.65 -17.01 -17.36
CA TYR A 582 1.81 -15.88 -17.78
C TYR A 582 0.91 -15.36 -16.65
N MET A 583 0.60 -14.06 -16.68
CA MET A 583 -0.25 -13.41 -15.69
C MET A 583 -1.65 -13.11 -16.24
N THR A 584 -2.67 -13.38 -15.44
CA THR A 584 -4.08 -12.99 -15.67
C THR A 584 -4.57 -12.11 -14.52
N LEU A 585 -5.80 -11.60 -14.56
CA LEU A 585 -6.44 -10.97 -13.40
C LEU A 585 -6.65 -11.91 -12.20
N TRP A 586 -6.49 -13.21 -12.37
CA TRP A 586 -6.68 -14.22 -11.31
C TRP A 586 -5.37 -14.74 -10.71
N GLY A 587 -4.23 -14.21 -11.14
CA GLY A 587 -2.89 -14.64 -10.73
C GLY A 587 -2.06 -15.18 -11.90
N TRP A 588 -0.94 -15.79 -11.56
CA TRP A 588 0.00 -16.40 -12.50
C TRP A 588 -0.33 -17.86 -12.81
N THR A 589 0.01 -18.29 -14.02
CA THR A 589 0.16 -19.70 -14.41
C THR A 589 1.64 -20.01 -14.62
N VAL A 590 2.13 -21.05 -13.94
CA VAL A 590 3.57 -21.38 -13.85
C VAL A 590 3.83 -22.89 -13.91
N TRP A 591 5.04 -23.26 -14.36
CA TRP A 591 5.55 -24.63 -14.39
C TRP A 591 6.71 -24.76 -13.38
N PRO A 592 6.48 -25.31 -12.18
CA PRO A 592 7.50 -25.39 -11.12
C PRO A 592 8.51 -26.53 -11.30
N SER A 593 8.30 -27.42 -12.27
CA SER A 593 9.24 -28.48 -12.68
C SER A 593 9.88 -28.14 -14.03
N LYS A 594 11.14 -28.54 -14.23
CA LYS A 594 11.86 -28.34 -15.52
C LYS A 594 11.47 -29.37 -16.59
N GLY A 595 10.74 -30.44 -16.23
CA GLY A 595 10.48 -31.58 -17.11
C GLY A 595 9.06 -32.15 -17.10
N GLU A 596 8.13 -31.54 -16.35
CA GLU A 596 6.73 -31.97 -16.31
C GLU A 596 5.80 -31.01 -17.07
N VAL A 597 4.67 -31.55 -17.53
CA VAL A 597 3.54 -30.79 -18.09
C VAL A 597 2.67 -30.18 -16.96
N SER A 598 2.95 -30.53 -15.69
CA SER A 598 2.25 -30.01 -14.52
C SER A 598 2.43 -28.49 -14.40
N HIS A 599 1.31 -27.80 -14.22
CA HIS A 599 1.27 -26.35 -14.04
C HIS A 599 0.37 -26.00 -12.86
N GLN A 600 0.63 -24.86 -12.24
CA GLN A 600 -0.22 -24.29 -11.20
C GLN A 600 -0.71 -22.91 -11.65
N SER A 601 -1.99 -22.66 -11.44
CA SER A 601 -2.70 -21.47 -11.91
C SER A 601 -3.30 -20.72 -10.73
N GLY A 602 -3.33 -19.38 -10.79
CA GLY A 602 -3.78 -18.52 -9.71
C GLY A 602 -2.71 -18.19 -8.67
N VAL A 603 -1.45 -18.56 -8.91
CA VAL A 603 -0.33 -18.30 -7.99
C VAL A 603 -0.09 -16.79 -7.87
N GLY A 604 0.10 -16.27 -6.67
CA GLY A 604 0.23 -14.83 -6.44
C GLY A 604 -1.08 -14.03 -6.56
N TRP A 605 -2.24 -14.67 -6.37
CA TRP A 605 -3.42 -13.96 -5.89
C TRP A 605 -3.34 -13.87 -4.36
N PRO A 606 -3.39 -12.67 -3.75
CA PRO A 606 -3.80 -11.39 -4.32
C PRO A 606 -2.63 -10.46 -4.76
N ASP A 607 -1.37 -10.88 -4.64
CA ASP A 607 -0.12 -10.13 -4.88
C ASP A 607 -0.08 -9.34 -6.19
N ILE A 608 -0.68 -9.89 -7.25
CA ILE A 608 -0.82 -9.23 -8.56
C ILE A 608 -1.51 -7.86 -8.48
N MET A 609 -2.17 -7.49 -7.36
CA MET A 609 -2.66 -6.13 -7.12
C MET A 609 -1.58 -5.05 -7.32
N GLY A 610 -0.32 -5.36 -7.02
CA GLY A 610 0.83 -4.46 -7.23
C GLY A 610 1.13 -4.15 -8.70
N ILE A 611 0.51 -4.87 -9.63
CA ILE A 611 0.61 -4.68 -11.08
C ILE A 611 -0.75 -4.23 -11.64
N VAL A 612 -1.83 -4.89 -11.22
CA VAL A 612 -3.20 -4.66 -11.69
C VAL A 612 -3.73 -3.30 -11.27
N LEU A 613 -3.59 -2.88 -10.00
CA LEU A 613 -4.15 -1.61 -9.53
C LEU A 613 -3.45 -0.39 -10.16
N PRO A 614 -2.10 -0.30 -10.25
CA PRO A 614 -1.44 0.79 -10.97
C PRO A 614 -1.81 0.84 -12.45
N PHE A 615 -1.96 -0.32 -13.12
CA PHE A 615 -2.33 -0.35 -14.52
C PHE A 615 -3.78 0.11 -14.76
N MET A 616 -4.74 -0.49 -14.06
CA MET A 616 -6.16 -0.16 -14.22
C MET A 616 -6.46 1.27 -13.75
N GLY A 617 -5.96 1.66 -12.57
CA GLY A 617 -6.23 2.96 -11.95
C GLY A 617 -5.45 4.13 -12.54
N CYS A 618 -4.20 3.93 -12.99
CA CYS A 618 -3.33 5.02 -13.43
C CYS A 618 -3.02 5.03 -14.93
N VAL A 619 -3.34 3.96 -15.68
CA VAL A 619 -3.24 3.94 -17.16
C VAL A 619 -4.63 3.83 -17.79
N ILE A 620 -5.39 2.75 -17.55
CA ILE A 620 -6.63 2.48 -18.28
C ILE A 620 -7.75 3.47 -17.92
N PHE A 621 -7.98 3.74 -16.63
CA PHE A 621 -8.99 4.69 -16.16
C PHE A 621 -8.80 6.12 -16.72
N PRO A 622 -7.62 6.77 -16.59
CA PRO A 622 -7.41 8.10 -17.19
C PRO A 622 -7.36 8.05 -18.71
N PHE A 623 -6.96 6.94 -19.34
CA PHE A 623 -7.02 6.78 -20.80
C PHE A 623 -8.45 6.84 -21.34
N VAL A 624 -9.41 6.14 -20.71
CA VAL A 624 -10.83 6.19 -21.11
C VAL A 624 -11.37 7.62 -21.04
N LEU A 625 -11.09 8.33 -19.93
CA LEU A 625 -11.48 9.73 -19.77
C LEU A 625 -10.82 10.66 -20.80
N MET A 626 -9.56 10.39 -21.17
CA MET A 626 -8.82 11.17 -22.17
C MET A 626 -9.39 11.02 -23.58
N VAL A 627 -9.82 9.81 -23.96
CA VAL A 627 -10.48 9.57 -25.26
C VAL A 627 -11.79 10.36 -25.33
N SER A 628 -12.62 10.30 -24.29
CA SER A 628 -13.85 11.12 -24.19
C SER A 628 -13.56 12.62 -24.25
N ALA A 629 -12.53 13.11 -23.55
CA ALA A 629 -12.16 14.53 -23.58
C ALA A 629 -11.70 15.01 -24.96
N LEU A 630 -10.92 14.22 -25.69
CA LEU A 630 -10.48 14.54 -27.06
C LEU A 630 -11.65 14.51 -28.07
N CYS A 631 -12.59 13.60 -27.91
CA CYS A 631 -13.82 13.56 -28.71
C CYS A 631 -14.72 14.78 -28.43
N ALA A 632 -14.84 15.20 -27.17
CA ALA A 632 -15.57 16.40 -26.76
C ALA A 632 -14.93 17.69 -27.32
N GLU A 633 -13.59 17.78 -27.28
CA GLU A 633 -12.84 18.93 -27.80
C GLU A 633 -13.03 19.07 -29.32
N GLN A 634 -12.97 17.96 -30.06
CA GLN A 634 -13.35 17.95 -31.48
C GLN A 634 -14.80 18.39 -31.66
N ALA A 635 -15.76 17.80 -30.94
CA ALA A 635 -17.18 18.11 -31.08
C ALA A 635 -17.52 19.58 -30.75
N ALA A 636 -16.80 20.21 -29.80
CA ALA A 636 -16.92 21.63 -29.51
C ALA A 636 -16.49 22.49 -30.71
N CYS A 637 -15.35 22.17 -31.34
CA CYS A 637 -14.92 22.86 -32.56
C CYS A 637 -15.89 22.62 -33.74
N GLU A 638 -16.40 21.39 -33.90
CA GLU A 638 -17.41 21.06 -34.92
C GLU A 638 -18.72 21.85 -34.72
N LEU A 639 -19.13 22.11 -33.46
CA LEU A 639 -20.26 23.00 -33.11
C LEU A 639 -19.97 24.47 -33.43
N VAL A 640 -18.82 25.00 -32.98
CA VAL A 640 -18.46 26.42 -33.19
C VAL A 640 -18.38 26.76 -34.68
N LEU A 641 -17.85 25.85 -35.50
CA LEU A 641 -17.87 26.01 -36.96
C LEU A 641 -19.29 25.95 -37.53
N ALA A 642 -20.16 25.05 -37.05
CA ALA A 642 -21.55 24.97 -37.51
C ALA A 642 -22.36 26.24 -37.17
N VAL A 643 -22.15 26.85 -36.00
CA VAL A 643 -22.77 28.12 -35.61
C VAL A 643 -22.27 29.26 -36.50
N ARG A 644 -20.95 29.45 -36.62
CA ARG A 644 -20.36 30.50 -37.48
C ARG A 644 -20.78 30.38 -38.94
N TYR A 645 -20.85 29.15 -39.47
CA TYR A 645 -21.30 28.89 -40.83
C TYR A 645 -22.76 29.31 -41.02
N ARG A 646 -23.65 28.98 -40.08
CA ARG A 646 -25.06 29.43 -40.08
C ARG A 646 -25.18 30.96 -39.95
N GLU A 647 -24.41 31.58 -39.07
CA GLU A 647 -24.37 33.04 -38.90
C GLU A 647 -23.93 33.74 -40.20
N LYS A 648 -22.94 33.18 -40.92
CA LYS A 648 -22.52 33.67 -42.22
C LYS A 648 -23.59 33.46 -43.30
N GLN A 649 -24.21 32.28 -43.39
CA GLN A 649 -25.33 32.05 -44.34
C GLN A 649 -26.47 33.06 -44.14
N VAL A 650 -26.90 33.30 -42.90
CA VAL A 650 -27.96 34.29 -42.60
C VAL A 650 -27.54 35.72 -42.97
N ARG A 651 -26.25 36.06 -42.85
CA ARG A 651 -25.71 37.35 -43.30
C ARG A 651 -25.68 37.47 -44.83
N ASP A 652 -25.18 36.45 -45.52
CA ASP A 652 -25.11 36.40 -46.98
C ASP A 652 -26.52 36.41 -47.62
N GLU A 653 -27.51 35.77 -46.98
CA GLU A 653 -28.94 35.88 -47.33
C GLU A 653 -29.48 37.30 -47.10
N ALA A 654 -29.16 37.94 -45.97
CA ALA A 654 -29.58 39.32 -45.69
C ALA A 654 -28.98 40.32 -46.70
N ASP A 655 -27.68 40.23 -46.97
CA ASP A 655 -26.97 41.14 -47.87
C ASP A 655 -27.35 40.92 -49.34
N SER A 656 -27.58 39.69 -49.77
CA SER A 656 -28.14 39.42 -51.10
C SER A 656 -29.56 40.01 -51.24
N SER A 657 -30.41 39.93 -50.20
CA SER A 657 -31.73 40.57 -50.19
C SER A 657 -31.66 42.10 -50.29
N ASN A 658 -30.66 42.73 -49.65
CA ASN A 658 -30.41 44.17 -49.75
C ASN A 658 -29.89 44.56 -51.14
N SER A 659 -29.00 43.75 -51.74
CA SER A 659 -28.50 43.99 -53.11
C SER A 659 -29.63 43.95 -54.15
N GLY A 660 -30.61 43.06 -53.97
CA GLY A 660 -31.82 42.99 -54.80
C GLY A 660 -32.67 44.26 -54.68
N LYS A 661 -32.89 44.75 -53.46
CA LYS A 661 -33.60 46.03 -53.19
C LYS A 661 -32.85 47.24 -53.78
N ALA A 662 -31.52 47.24 -53.74
CA ALA A 662 -30.71 48.30 -54.37
C ALA A 662 -30.86 48.32 -55.90
N LYS A 663 -30.77 47.16 -56.58
CA LYS A 663 -31.01 47.05 -58.03
C LYS A 663 -32.44 47.41 -58.44
N ALA A 664 -33.44 47.14 -57.58
CA ALA A 664 -34.81 47.58 -57.83
C ALA A 664 -34.96 49.12 -57.74
N ARG A 665 -34.25 49.78 -56.81
CA ARG A 665 -34.32 51.23 -56.61
C ARG A 665 -33.64 52.08 -57.69
N SER A 666 -32.66 51.56 -58.43
CA SER A 666 -31.97 52.35 -59.48
C SER A 666 -32.73 52.44 -60.82
N ARG A 667 -33.96 51.91 -60.90
CA ARG A 667 -34.75 51.83 -62.16
C ARG A 667 -36.10 52.55 -62.13
N SER A 668 -36.40 53.31 -61.07
CA SER A 668 -37.61 54.14 -60.96
C SER A 668 -37.33 55.43 -60.19
N GLY A 669 -37.96 56.55 -60.58
CA GLY A 669 -37.96 57.80 -59.80
C GLY A 669 -37.08 58.95 -60.31
N ARG A 670 -37.25 59.39 -61.56
CA ARG A 670 -36.72 60.68 -62.05
C ARG A 670 -37.85 61.61 -62.50
N LEU A 671 -38.33 62.53 -61.63
CA LEU A 671 -38.90 63.87 -61.94
C LEU A 671 -39.56 64.59 -60.73
N SER A 672 -39.41 65.93 -60.68
CA SER A 672 -40.17 66.95 -59.89
C SER A 672 -40.09 66.90 -58.32
N ARG A 673 -39.83 67.97 -57.51
CA ARG A 673 -40.10 69.45 -57.53
C ARG A 673 -41.59 69.76 -57.25
N LYS A 674 -42.07 70.59 -56.30
CA LYS A 674 -41.59 71.65 -55.32
C LYS A 674 -42.36 71.41 -53.96
N GLY A 675 -42.26 72.13 -52.81
CA GLY A 675 -41.42 73.24 -52.28
C GLY A 675 -42.19 74.19 -51.31
N SER A 676 -41.49 74.88 -50.37
CA SER A 676 -41.96 75.87 -49.33
C SER A 676 -42.93 75.36 -48.23
N GLY A 677 -42.90 75.83 -46.96
CA GLY A 677 -41.95 76.71 -46.23
C GLY A 677 -42.48 77.18 -44.83
N LEU A 678 -41.59 77.71 -43.96
CA LEU A 678 -41.80 78.46 -42.69
C LEU A 678 -42.26 77.73 -41.38
N GLU A 679 -41.29 77.36 -40.52
CA GLU A 679 -40.93 77.94 -39.18
C GLU A 679 -41.97 78.61 -38.21
N PRO A 680 -41.68 78.87 -36.89
CA PRO A 680 -40.44 78.62 -36.09
C PRO A 680 -40.58 78.13 -34.61
N THR A 681 -39.43 78.04 -33.89
CA THR A 681 -39.19 77.96 -32.40
C THR A 681 -39.70 76.75 -31.60
N ALA A 682 -39.04 76.22 -30.54
CA ALA A 682 -37.68 76.27 -29.96
C ALA A 682 -37.62 75.22 -28.81
N GLY A 683 -36.50 74.81 -28.18
CA GLY A 683 -35.06 75.04 -28.34
C GLY A 683 -34.25 74.43 -27.17
N ASP A 684 -32.95 74.16 -27.40
CA ASP A 684 -31.82 73.81 -26.48
C ASP A 684 -31.93 72.59 -25.52
N ASP A 685 -30.87 71.81 -25.24
CA ASP A 685 -29.41 71.93 -25.45
C ASP A 685 -28.81 70.47 -25.63
N GLN A 686 -27.51 70.08 -25.78
CA GLN A 686 -26.18 70.71 -25.68
C GLN A 686 -25.10 69.86 -26.43
N GLU A 687 -23.87 70.39 -26.55
CA GLU A 687 -22.58 69.70 -26.84
C GLU A 687 -22.25 69.27 -28.32
N PRO A 688 -20.97 68.99 -28.70
CA PRO A 688 -20.19 69.98 -29.48
C PRO A 688 -19.57 69.47 -30.80
N LEU A 689 -18.81 70.33 -31.53
CA LEU A 689 -18.24 70.04 -32.86
C LEU A 689 -16.98 70.89 -33.21
N LEU A 690 -16.19 70.41 -34.19
CA LEU A 690 -15.05 71.04 -34.93
C LEU A 690 -13.69 71.14 -34.17
N ALA A 691 -12.52 71.25 -34.82
CA ALA A 691 -12.18 71.44 -36.25
C ALA A 691 -10.87 70.64 -36.63
N VAL A 692 -10.73 69.97 -37.80
CA VAL A 692 -10.36 70.44 -39.18
C VAL A 692 -8.84 70.47 -39.49
N THR A 693 -8.40 69.69 -40.50
CA THR A 693 -7.37 69.93 -41.57
C THR A 693 -6.89 68.58 -42.16
N GLU A 694 -6.10 68.54 -43.25
CA GLU A 694 -6.48 68.61 -44.69
C GLU A 694 -5.37 67.91 -45.55
N GLU A 695 -5.62 67.70 -46.86
CA GLU A 695 -4.66 67.22 -47.90
C GLU A 695 -4.03 65.79 -47.76
N GLY A 696 -3.36 65.26 -48.82
CA GLY A 696 -2.50 64.06 -48.61
C GLY A 696 -1.95 63.16 -49.75
N ALA A 697 -2.48 63.16 -50.98
CA ALA A 697 -1.88 62.57 -52.21
C ALA A 697 -1.57 61.03 -52.35
N SER A 698 -1.31 60.65 -53.62
CA SER A 698 -0.57 59.47 -54.16
C SER A 698 -1.30 58.12 -54.49
N SER A 699 -1.66 58.00 -55.77
CA SER A 699 -1.43 56.88 -56.72
C SER A 699 -1.53 55.39 -56.31
N SER A 700 -2.27 54.64 -57.12
CA SER A 700 -2.40 53.17 -57.10
C SER A 700 -1.70 52.48 -58.29
N VAL A 701 -1.90 51.15 -58.39
CA VAL A 701 -1.64 50.24 -59.54
C VAL A 701 -0.33 49.42 -59.51
N ALA A 702 -0.47 48.17 -59.02
CA ALA A 702 0.14 46.98 -59.61
C ALA A 702 -0.85 45.81 -59.45
N SER A 703 -0.94 44.90 -60.42
CA SER A 703 -1.91 43.79 -60.43
C SER A 703 -1.22 42.44 -60.68
N GLY A 704 -1.63 41.39 -59.97
CA GLY A 704 -1.07 40.05 -60.21
C GLY A 704 -1.45 38.97 -59.20
N ARG A 705 -2.56 38.26 -59.48
CA ARG A 705 -2.89 36.89 -59.00
C ARG A 705 -2.37 36.46 -57.62
N GLU A 706 -3.27 36.43 -56.64
CA GLU A 706 -3.31 35.34 -55.65
C GLU A 706 -4.61 34.55 -55.81
N GLY A 707 -4.59 33.28 -55.42
CA GLY A 707 -5.75 32.40 -55.53
C GLY A 707 -6.72 32.59 -54.37
N THR A 708 -8.02 32.71 -54.66
CA THR A 708 -9.05 32.71 -53.62
C THR A 708 -9.12 31.34 -52.94
N LEU A 709 -8.58 31.25 -51.72
CA LEU A 709 -8.93 30.21 -50.76
C LEU A 709 -10.45 30.16 -50.60
N SER A 710 -11.00 28.96 -50.38
CA SER A 710 -12.43 28.80 -50.17
C SER A 710 -12.86 29.34 -48.81
N VAL A 711 -14.13 29.73 -48.69
CA VAL A 711 -14.71 30.23 -47.43
C VAL A 711 -14.68 29.19 -46.30
N GLU A 712 -14.57 27.90 -46.63
CA GLU A 712 -14.34 26.87 -45.62
C GLU A 712 -12.91 26.93 -45.05
N GLU A 713 -11.89 27.13 -45.89
CA GLU A 713 -10.47 27.11 -45.50
C GLU A 713 -10.12 28.27 -44.55
N GLU A 714 -10.54 29.49 -44.86
CA GLU A 714 -10.28 30.70 -44.03
C GLU A 714 -10.89 30.57 -42.61
N LEU A 715 -12.11 30.01 -42.52
CA LEU A 715 -12.76 29.70 -41.24
C LEU A 715 -12.10 28.50 -40.52
N LEU A 716 -11.58 27.53 -41.28
CA LEU A 716 -10.90 26.36 -40.72
C LEU A 716 -9.55 26.75 -40.10
N GLU A 717 -8.70 27.48 -40.82
CA GLU A 717 -7.37 27.93 -40.35
C GLU A 717 -7.46 28.71 -39.04
N SER A 718 -8.35 29.72 -38.98
CA SER A 718 -8.55 30.54 -37.78
C SER A 718 -8.99 29.74 -36.55
N SER A 719 -9.63 28.57 -36.73
CA SER A 719 -10.01 27.66 -35.66
C SER A 719 -8.91 26.65 -35.30
N LEU A 720 -8.21 26.10 -36.30
CA LEU A 720 -7.12 25.14 -36.13
C LEU A 720 -5.97 25.73 -35.32
N PHE A 721 -5.61 26.98 -35.58
CA PHE A 721 -4.47 27.65 -34.95
C PHE A 721 -4.64 27.88 -33.44
N ASN A 722 -5.88 27.86 -32.93
CA ASN A 722 -6.20 28.29 -31.56
C ASN A 722 -6.74 27.18 -30.63
N ARG A 723 -6.54 25.89 -30.97
CA ARG A 723 -6.89 24.72 -30.13
C ARG A 723 -5.98 24.57 -28.89
N ARG A 724 -5.91 25.62 -28.05
CA ARG A 724 -5.06 25.69 -26.85
C ARG A 724 -5.36 24.56 -25.85
N ILE A 725 -6.64 24.24 -25.65
CA ILE A 725 -7.10 23.15 -24.77
C ILE A 725 -6.54 21.78 -25.24
N ARG A 726 -6.48 21.54 -26.56
CA ARG A 726 -5.91 20.31 -27.12
C ARG A 726 -4.44 20.12 -26.77
N LYS A 727 -3.66 21.21 -26.64
CA LYS A 727 -2.26 21.13 -26.18
C LYS A 727 -2.17 20.54 -24.77
N CYS A 728 -3.10 20.90 -23.87
CA CYS A 728 -3.18 20.29 -22.53
C CYS A 728 -3.52 18.79 -22.60
N TYR A 729 -4.43 18.37 -23.50
CA TYR A 729 -4.74 16.95 -23.70
C TYR A 729 -3.57 16.18 -24.34
N PHE A 730 -2.76 16.78 -25.22
CA PHE A 730 -1.51 16.17 -25.69
C PHE A 730 -0.53 15.91 -24.53
N PHE A 731 -0.32 16.88 -23.63
CA PHE A 731 0.51 16.67 -22.43
C PHE A 731 -0.03 15.57 -21.52
N ALA A 732 -1.36 15.49 -21.34
CA ALA A 732 -1.98 14.43 -20.55
C ALA A 732 -1.88 13.04 -21.22
N CYS A 733 -2.03 12.96 -22.54
CA CYS A 733 -1.75 11.74 -23.32
C CYS A 733 -0.29 11.30 -23.15
N PHE A 734 0.66 12.23 -23.21
CA PHE A 734 2.08 11.95 -22.98
C PHE A 734 2.35 11.44 -21.56
N ALA A 735 1.71 12.02 -20.54
CA ALA A 735 1.83 11.55 -19.16
C ALA A 735 1.30 10.11 -18.97
N ILE A 736 0.16 9.78 -19.58
CA ILE A 736 -0.39 8.41 -19.57
C ILE A 736 0.55 7.44 -20.30
N ALA A 737 1.05 7.81 -21.49
CA ALA A 737 1.97 6.99 -22.27
C ALA A 737 3.33 6.79 -21.56
N PHE A 738 3.85 7.82 -20.87
CA PHE A 738 5.06 7.73 -20.06
C PHE A 738 4.88 6.81 -18.86
N LEU A 739 3.75 6.89 -18.15
CA LEU A 739 3.46 5.99 -17.03
C LEU A 739 3.26 4.54 -17.51
N HIS A 740 2.56 4.35 -18.62
CA HIS A 740 2.41 3.05 -19.29
C HIS A 740 3.77 2.43 -19.66
N LEU A 741 4.65 3.20 -20.30
CA LEU A 741 6.02 2.79 -20.62
C LEU A 741 6.81 2.44 -19.34
N ARG A 742 6.67 3.22 -18.27
CA ARG A 742 7.31 2.94 -16.97
C ARG A 742 6.83 1.63 -16.34
N LEU A 743 5.54 1.30 -16.45
CA LEU A 743 5.02 -0.01 -16.01
C LEU A 743 5.54 -1.14 -16.90
N CYS A 744 5.56 -0.98 -18.22
CA CYS A 744 6.14 -1.96 -19.14
C CYS A 744 7.63 -2.24 -18.85
N LEU A 745 8.42 -1.19 -18.60
CA LEU A 745 9.83 -1.31 -18.21
C LEU A 745 10.02 -1.97 -16.84
N MET A 746 9.10 -1.73 -15.89
CA MET A 746 9.07 -2.46 -14.61
C MET A 746 8.86 -3.96 -14.86
N MET A 747 7.91 -4.35 -15.74
CA MET A 747 7.67 -5.76 -16.05
C MET A 747 8.87 -6.42 -16.74
N VAL A 748 9.59 -5.70 -17.62
CA VAL A 748 10.86 -6.20 -18.21
C VAL A 748 11.92 -6.44 -17.14
N SER A 749 12.07 -5.51 -16.19
CA SER A 749 13.07 -5.70 -15.14
C SER A 749 12.66 -6.77 -14.12
N SER A 750 11.37 -6.99 -13.88
CA SER A 750 10.87 -8.05 -12.98
C SER A 750 10.95 -9.43 -13.60
N TYR A 751 10.62 -9.57 -14.89
CA TYR A 751 10.30 -10.84 -15.53
C TYR A 751 10.98 -11.08 -16.90
N GLY A 752 12.02 -10.30 -17.22
CA GLY A 752 12.80 -10.41 -18.45
C GLY A 752 12.15 -9.77 -19.68
N ALA A 753 12.92 -9.65 -20.77
CA ALA A 753 12.46 -9.02 -22.02
C ALA A 753 11.22 -9.70 -22.64
N GLN A 754 10.99 -10.98 -22.33
CA GLN A 754 9.78 -11.74 -22.65
C GLN A 754 8.50 -10.98 -22.26
N ALA A 755 8.53 -10.26 -21.12
CA ALA A 755 7.41 -9.49 -20.59
C ALA A 755 6.87 -8.42 -21.55
N ILE A 756 7.68 -7.93 -22.49
CA ILE A 756 7.23 -7.08 -23.61
C ILE A 756 7.10 -7.88 -24.90
N LEU A 757 8.11 -8.68 -25.26
CA LEU A 757 8.22 -9.34 -26.57
C LEU A 757 7.08 -10.33 -26.86
N LEU A 758 6.56 -11.00 -25.83
CA LEU A 758 5.48 -11.99 -25.95
C LEU A 758 4.10 -11.41 -25.58
N SER A 759 4.03 -10.12 -25.30
CA SER A 759 2.89 -9.50 -24.58
C SER A 759 2.27 -8.32 -25.35
N PRO A 760 1.98 -8.44 -26.66
CA PRO A 760 1.60 -7.30 -27.48
C PRO A 760 0.33 -6.59 -26.99
N PHE A 761 -0.59 -7.34 -26.36
CA PHE A 761 -1.86 -6.81 -25.83
C PHE A 761 -1.72 -6.04 -24.51
N TYR A 762 -0.64 -6.22 -23.75
CA TYR A 762 -0.33 -5.29 -22.64
C TYR A 762 0.37 -4.03 -23.18
N VAL A 763 1.33 -4.21 -24.10
CA VAL A 763 2.25 -3.15 -24.51
C VAL A 763 1.63 -2.13 -25.47
N TRP A 764 0.96 -2.59 -26.53
CA TRP A 764 0.63 -1.75 -27.69
C TRP A 764 -0.75 -1.06 -27.68
N PRO A 765 -1.84 -1.62 -27.11
CA PRO A 765 -3.16 -1.00 -27.23
C PRO A 765 -3.24 0.42 -26.68
N VAL A 766 -2.59 0.75 -25.56
CA VAL A 766 -2.60 2.12 -25.02
C VAL A 766 -1.94 3.11 -26.00
N PRO A 767 -0.66 2.94 -26.44
CA PRO A 767 -0.06 3.80 -27.48
C PRO A 767 -0.86 3.86 -28.80
N VAL A 768 -1.32 2.71 -29.31
CA VAL A 768 -2.02 2.62 -30.61
C VAL A 768 -3.38 3.30 -30.55
N LEU A 769 -4.15 3.11 -29.48
CA LEU A 769 -5.46 3.74 -29.33
C LEU A 769 -5.34 5.23 -28.97
N THR A 770 -4.28 5.66 -28.26
CA THR A 770 -3.94 7.09 -28.13
C THR A 770 -3.66 7.72 -29.50
N ALA A 771 -2.81 7.10 -30.33
CA ALA A 771 -2.52 7.60 -31.68
C ALA A 771 -3.78 7.64 -32.57
N LEU A 772 -4.59 6.58 -32.55
CA LEU A 772 -5.86 6.49 -33.28
C LEU A 772 -6.87 7.55 -32.82
N CYS A 773 -6.97 7.82 -31.52
CA CYS A 773 -7.81 8.87 -30.96
C CYS A 773 -7.32 10.26 -31.40
N LEU A 774 -6.02 10.55 -31.30
CA LEU A 774 -5.44 11.82 -31.73
C LEU A 774 -5.61 12.06 -33.23
N TYR A 775 -5.49 11.02 -34.06
CA TYR A 775 -5.76 11.08 -35.50
C TYR A 775 -7.24 11.32 -35.80
N SER A 776 -8.14 10.48 -35.28
CA SER A 776 -9.59 10.61 -35.55
C SER A 776 -10.25 11.87 -34.96
N THR A 777 -9.61 12.51 -33.97
CA THR A 777 -10.03 13.81 -33.41
C THR A 777 -9.28 15.02 -34.00
N SER A 778 -8.40 14.82 -34.98
CA SER A 778 -7.64 15.89 -35.64
C SER A 778 -8.52 16.71 -36.59
N SER A 779 -9.11 16.08 -37.62
CA SER A 779 -10.03 16.68 -38.58
C SER A 779 -11.26 17.26 -37.89
N VAL A 780 -11.50 18.55 -38.06
CA VAL A 780 -12.76 19.22 -37.67
C VAL A 780 -13.55 19.52 -38.94
N LYS A 781 -14.87 19.31 -38.92
CA LYS A 781 -15.79 19.70 -40.01
C LYS A 781 -17.07 20.29 -39.41
N PRO A 782 -17.82 21.16 -40.10
CA PRO A 782 -19.06 21.71 -39.57
C PRO A 782 -20.06 20.59 -39.19
N ARG A 783 -20.51 20.56 -37.94
CA ARG A 783 -21.50 19.59 -37.47
C ARG A 783 -22.83 19.78 -38.20
N LYS A 784 -23.31 18.74 -38.88
CA LYS A 784 -24.68 18.71 -39.40
C LYS A 784 -25.66 18.60 -38.23
N LEU A 785 -26.22 19.75 -37.82
CA LEU A 785 -27.20 19.85 -36.74
C LEU A 785 -28.60 19.49 -37.26
N ALA A 786 -29.24 18.51 -36.61
CA ALA A 786 -30.64 18.15 -36.88
C ALA A 786 -31.60 19.12 -36.16
N LEU A 787 -31.67 20.35 -36.66
CA LEU A 787 -32.51 21.42 -36.12
C LEU A 787 -33.89 21.43 -36.80
N ASN A 788 -34.90 21.01 -36.03
CA ASN A 788 -36.32 21.32 -36.23
C ASN A 788 -36.68 22.62 -35.50
#